data_AF-T1A6Z8-F1
#
_entry.id   AF-T1A6Z8-F1
#
_cell.length_a   1.000
_cell.length_b   1.000
_cell.length_c   1.000
_cell.angle_alpha   90.00
_cell.angle_beta   90.00
_cell.angle_gamma   90.00
#
_symmetry.space_group_name_H-M   'P 1'
#
loop_
_entity.id
_entity.type
_entity.pdbx_description
1 polymer ?
#
loop_
_entity_poly.entity_id
_entity_poly.type
_entity_poly.pdbx_seq_one_letter_code
_entity_poly.pdbx_strand_id
1 'polypeptide(L)'
;MAEPDSLAALQAENARLIALLESRGIDWRLPKKPAPPVQEPESSRLSTQEKVALFRRLFRGRTDVHALRWESTASGKSGYSPACANDRFTRKIPVHGDAARSARAGDGPGASRAEVCQKPRIKCADCAHRLLVPLSDAVIHDHLAGRHTIGIYPLLEDDTCCFLAVDFDEAEWREDARAFVQSCDELGVPVTLEISRSGNGAHAWVFFSGMASARDARRLGTVLISHTCARTRQLKLDSYDRLFPNQDTMPKGGFGSLIALPLQKRPREHGGSVFVDRDLRPYPDQWAYLASIQPMATHDIEPTILRASGGAHPLDVTFIDEEDLAAPWQRAIPAKQKLAGTMPDTLAVTLANQLYFEKARLPQSLANRLIRLAAFQNPAFYRAQAMRLSVWDKPRVIGRAENYPQHIALPRGCLEAAQTLLANNGIRCELRDERYAGEAIAVGFAGTLRLDQETAAVAMLRHDVGVLCAPTAFGKTVIAAAMIARRGVNTLVLVHRTELLKQWRERLQAFLGVGKGVIGTMGGGKAQLTGRIDIAVMQSLSRRGDVHPLVERYGQVIVDECHHVGAVSFDAILKQTKARYVLGLTATPIRRDGQQPIIFMQCGPIRHTASNPIGAPRDLVVVPHMRDARIDLPVTAGIQDVFRHLAHDAERTDVIATEVKRAHDAGRKVLVLTERTDHLDAIQAALNGKVPPPFVLRGRMSRKQRAALIADSKHCRLMRHAFCWPPASSWAKASTTRPSTPWCWRCRCRGKAPCSNTRAACTGNMPARALCASLISSMLATRRCCACGTSASAATGRWGTGW
;
A
#
# COMPACT_ATOMS: atom_id res chain seq x y z
N MET A 1 -17.36 -22.45 -27.82
CA MET A 1 -17.91 -23.65 -28.46
C MET A 1 -16.86 -24.12 -29.45
N ALA A 2 -16.09 -25.16 -29.11
CA ALA A 2 -15.12 -25.76 -30.01
C ALA A 2 -15.85 -26.84 -30.82
N GLU A 3 -15.61 -26.87 -32.13
CA GLU A 3 -16.34 -27.73 -33.07
C GLU A 3 -16.14 -29.23 -32.77
N PRO A 4 -17.20 -30.06 -32.85
CA PRO A 4 -17.16 -31.50 -32.56
C PRO A 4 -16.23 -32.30 -33.48
N ASP A 5 -15.83 -31.75 -34.64
CA ASP A 5 -14.94 -32.42 -35.59
C ASP A 5 -13.49 -32.55 -35.11
N SER A 6 -13.02 -31.67 -34.22
CA SER A 6 -11.62 -31.71 -33.75
C SER A 6 -11.33 -32.91 -32.85
N LEU A 7 -12.30 -33.32 -32.02
CA LEU A 7 -12.14 -34.48 -31.13
C LEU A 7 -12.08 -35.79 -31.93
N ALA A 8 -12.94 -35.93 -32.94
CA ALA A 8 -12.94 -37.11 -33.82
C ALA A 8 -11.65 -37.20 -34.64
N ALA A 9 -11.15 -36.07 -35.16
CA ALA A 9 -9.88 -36.02 -35.88
C ALA A 9 -8.69 -36.41 -34.97
N LEU A 10 -8.66 -35.92 -33.73
CA LEU A 10 -7.63 -36.27 -32.75
C LEU A 10 -7.69 -37.74 -32.33
N GLN A 11 -8.89 -38.32 -32.21
CA GLN A 11 -9.06 -39.74 -31.89
C GLN A 11 -8.60 -40.64 -33.04
N ALA A 12 -8.92 -40.27 -34.29
CA ALA A 12 -8.46 -40.98 -35.47
C ALA A 12 -6.93 -40.93 -35.62
N GLU A 13 -6.32 -39.77 -35.39
CA GLU A 13 -4.87 -39.62 -35.44
C GLU A 13 -4.17 -40.38 -34.31
N ASN A 14 -4.75 -40.40 -33.11
CA ASN A 14 -4.22 -41.17 -31.99
C ASN A 14 -4.28 -42.69 -32.27
N ALA A 15 -5.38 -43.18 -32.86
CA ALA A 15 -5.48 -44.59 -33.29
C ALA A 15 -4.44 -44.94 -34.35
N ARG A 16 -4.18 -44.04 -35.31
CA ARG A 16 -3.14 -44.21 -36.33
C ARG A 16 -1.74 -44.28 -35.73
N LEU A 17 -1.44 -43.41 -34.76
CA LEU A 17 -0.13 -43.37 -34.09
C LEU A 17 0.11 -44.62 -33.25
N ILE A 18 -0.91 -45.10 -32.53
CA ILE A 18 -0.84 -46.37 -31.78
C ILE A 18 -0.54 -47.54 -32.73
N ALA A 19 -1.27 -47.64 -33.85
CA ALA A 19 -1.04 -48.69 -34.84
C ALA A 19 0.38 -48.62 -35.46
N LEU A 20 0.89 -47.40 -35.69
CA LEU A 20 2.24 -47.19 -36.20
C LEU A 20 3.30 -47.65 -35.19
N LEU A 21 3.12 -47.32 -33.91
CA LEU A 21 4.02 -47.71 -32.83
C LEU A 21 4.02 -49.24 -32.63
N GLU A 22 2.84 -49.87 -32.67
CA GLU A 22 2.69 -51.33 -32.59
C GLU A 22 3.34 -52.03 -33.80
N SER A 23 3.16 -51.52 -35.02
CA SER A 23 3.79 -52.07 -36.23
C SER A 23 5.32 -51.99 -36.24
N ARG A 24 5.89 -51.09 -35.43
CA ARG A 24 7.33 -50.88 -35.28
C ARG A 24 7.90 -51.54 -34.02
N GLY A 25 7.07 -52.26 -33.25
CA GLY A 25 7.48 -52.90 -32.00
C GLY A 25 7.93 -51.93 -30.92
N ILE A 26 7.47 -50.67 -30.98
CA ILE A 26 7.82 -49.63 -30.01
C ILE A 26 6.78 -49.65 -28.89
N ASP A 27 7.19 -50.04 -27.69
CA ASP A 27 6.32 -50.04 -26.52
C ASP A 27 5.99 -48.60 -26.12
N TRP A 28 4.74 -48.21 -26.34
CA TRP A 28 4.23 -46.87 -26.07
C TRP A 28 3.49 -46.79 -24.74
N ARG A 29 3.29 -47.93 -24.07
CA ARG A 29 2.64 -48.00 -22.76
C ARG A 29 3.70 -47.71 -21.71
N LEU A 30 3.51 -46.65 -20.94
CA LEU A 30 4.36 -46.37 -19.79
C LEU A 30 4.44 -47.62 -18.89
N PRO A 31 5.64 -48.09 -18.50
CA PRO A 31 5.75 -49.22 -17.59
C PRO A 31 4.97 -48.88 -16.32
N LYS A 32 3.99 -49.72 -15.98
CA LYS A 32 3.28 -49.64 -14.70
C LYS A 32 4.33 -49.77 -13.62
N LYS A 33 4.67 -48.66 -12.96
CA LYS A 33 5.43 -48.66 -11.72
C LYS A 33 4.76 -49.70 -10.81
N PRO A 34 5.48 -50.71 -10.31
CA PRO A 34 4.87 -51.71 -9.44
C PRO A 34 4.22 -50.95 -8.28
N ALA A 35 2.90 -51.09 -8.17
CA ALA A 35 2.18 -50.56 -7.03
C ALA A 35 2.81 -51.21 -5.79
N PRO A 36 3.17 -50.45 -4.74
CA PRO A 36 3.46 -51.07 -3.46
C PRO A 36 2.27 -51.98 -3.11
N PRO A 37 2.51 -53.12 -2.44
CA PRO A 37 1.46 -54.07 -2.12
C PRO A 37 0.28 -53.32 -1.51
N VAL A 38 -0.89 -53.45 -2.13
CA VAL A 38 -2.15 -52.96 -1.58
C VAL A 38 -2.40 -53.79 -0.34
N GLN A 39 -1.82 -53.35 0.78
CA GLN A 39 -2.45 -53.61 2.07
C GLN A 39 -3.79 -52.91 1.98
N GLU A 40 -4.87 -53.68 2.00
CA GLU A 40 -6.20 -53.12 2.28
C GLU A 40 -6.05 -52.22 3.51
N PRO A 41 -6.34 -50.91 3.41
CA PRO A 41 -6.22 -50.06 4.56
C PRO A 41 -7.25 -50.55 5.56
N GLU A 42 -6.79 -51.01 6.73
CA GLU A 42 -7.64 -51.25 7.88
C GLU A 42 -8.56 -50.02 8.02
N SER A 43 -9.84 -50.19 7.71
CA SER A 43 -10.83 -49.14 7.84
C SER A 43 -10.70 -48.62 9.27
N SER A 44 -10.41 -47.33 9.44
CA SER A 44 -10.19 -46.76 10.76
C SER A 44 -11.42 -47.05 11.64
N ARG A 45 -11.29 -48.02 12.57
CA ARG A 45 -12.32 -48.41 13.56
C ARG A 45 -12.53 -47.32 14.62
N LEU A 46 -12.23 -46.06 14.28
CA LEU A 46 -12.38 -44.93 15.18
C LEU A 46 -13.88 -44.68 15.42
N SER A 47 -14.27 -44.82 16.67
CA SER A 47 -15.55 -44.40 17.20
C SER A 47 -15.79 -42.90 16.96
N THR A 48 -17.05 -42.47 17.06
CA THR A 48 -17.41 -41.06 16.93
C THR A 48 -16.65 -40.18 17.93
N GLN A 49 -16.42 -40.67 19.14
CA GLN A 49 -15.71 -39.93 20.18
C GLN A 49 -14.21 -39.79 19.85
N GLU A 50 -13.58 -40.85 19.33
CA GLU A 50 -12.18 -40.82 18.91
C GLU A 50 -11.97 -39.89 17.70
N LYS A 51 -12.92 -39.84 16.75
CA LYS A 51 -12.89 -38.89 15.63
C LYS A 51 -12.95 -37.43 16.10
N VAL A 52 -13.83 -37.13 17.05
CA VAL A 52 -13.93 -35.78 17.63
C VAL A 52 -12.66 -35.43 18.41
N ALA A 53 -12.12 -36.36 19.19
CA ALA A 53 -10.87 -36.16 19.93
C ALA A 53 -9.67 -35.91 19.01
N LEU A 54 -9.53 -36.70 17.93
CA LEU A 54 -8.50 -36.53 16.91
C LEU A 54 -8.61 -35.15 16.22
N PHE A 55 -9.83 -34.78 15.82
CA PHE A 55 -10.08 -33.48 15.20
C PHE A 55 -9.71 -32.31 16.13
N ARG A 56 -10.12 -32.40 17.39
CA ARG A 56 -9.81 -31.40 18.42
C ARG A 56 -8.31 -31.29 18.70
N ARG A 57 -7.58 -32.41 18.64
CA ARG A 57 -6.13 -32.45 18.85
C ARG A 57 -5.38 -31.70 17.75
N LEU A 58 -5.75 -31.90 16.49
CA LEU A 58 -5.09 -31.26 15.34
C LEU A 58 -5.50 -29.79 15.20
N PHE A 59 -6.81 -29.51 15.20
CA PHE A 59 -7.34 -28.16 14.99
C PHE A 59 -7.55 -27.42 16.32
N ARG A 60 -6.50 -27.34 17.13
CA ARG A 60 -6.55 -26.70 18.44
C ARG A 60 -6.32 -25.19 18.33
N GLY A 61 -7.17 -24.43 19.01
CA GLY A 61 -7.11 -22.97 19.14
C GLY A 61 -7.83 -22.53 20.41
N ARG A 62 -8.43 -21.33 20.42
CA ARG A 62 -9.21 -20.84 21.56
C ARG A 62 -10.35 -21.80 21.91
N THR A 63 -10.45 -22.16 23.20
CA THR A 63 -11.50 -23.05 23.72
C THR A 63 -12.67 -22.29 24.32
N ASP A 64 -12.47 -21.04 24.73
CA ASP A 64 -13.47 -20.18 25.34
C ASP A 64 -14.48 -19.61 24.31
N VAL A 65 -14.13 -19.63 23.02
CA VAL A 65 -14.98 -19.12 21.94
C VAL A 65 -14.70 -19.82 20.61
N HIS A 66 -15.76 -20.06 19.84
CA HIS A 66 -15.68 -20.44 18.42
C HIS A 66 -16.48 -19.47 17.56
N ALA A 67 -16.28 -19.50 16.24
CA ALA A 67 -17.10 -18.73 15.31
C ALA A 67 -18.16 -19.63 14.67
N LEU A 68 -19.35 -19.09 14.44
CA LEU A 68 -20.43 -19.73 13.70
C LEU A 68 -20.59 -19.06 12.34
N ARG A 69 -20.79 -19.87 11.32
CA ARG A 69 -21.10 -19.39 9.99
C ARG A 69 -22.58 -19.03 9.89
N TRP A 70 -22.88 -17.89 9.28
CA TRP A 70 -24.23 -17.45 8.98
C TRP A 70 -24.38 -17.17 7.49
N GLU A 71 -25.61 -17.30 6.99
CA GLU A 71 -26.03 -16.93 5.65
C GLU A 71 -27.29 -16.08 5.76
N SER A 72 -27.30 -14.93 5.08
CA SER A 72 -28.46 -14.07 4.99
C SER A 72 -29.31 -14.49 3.80
N THR A 73 -30.48 -15.09 4.06
CA THR A 73 -31.46 -15.44 3.02
C THR A 73 -31.97 -14.22 2.24
N ALA A 74 -31.96 -13.03 2.86
CA ALA A 74 -32.42 -11.79 2.23
C ALA A 74 -31.38 -11.10 1.33
N SER A 75 -30.08 -11.29 1.58
CA SER A 75 -29.02 -10.57 0.86
C SER A 75 -28.03 -11.48 0.13
N GLY A 76 -28.14 -12.80 0.27
CA GLY A 76 -27.20 -13.79 -0.27
C GLY A 76 -25.81 -13.75 0.36
N LYS A 77 -25.54 -12.82 1.30
CA LYS A 77 -24.24 -12.67 1.96
C LYS A 77 -24.05 -13.77 3.00
N SER A 78 -22.81 -14.23 3.12
CA SER A 78 -22.40 -15.17 4.15
C SER A 78 -21.16 -14.69 4.88
N GLY A 79 -20.94 -15.18 6.09
CA GLY A 79 -19.79 -14.82 6.89
C GLY A 79 -19.72 -15.60 8.19
N TYR A 80 -18.74 -15.27 9.02
CA TYR A 80 -18.57 -15.87 10.34
C TYR A 80 -18.67 -14.80 11.43
N SER A 81 -19.19 -15.20 12.58
CA SER A 81 -19.30 -14.34 13.76
C SER A 81 -18.98 -15.15 15.03
N PRO A 82 -18.35 -14.56 16.06
CA PRO A 82 -18.14 -15.25 17.33
C PRO A 82 -19.47 -15.75 17.91
N ALA A 83 -19.52 -17.01 18.35
CA ALA A 83 -20.70 -17.60 18.97
C ALA A 83 -20.97 -16.92 20.33
N CYS A 84 -22.18 -16.39 20.50
CA CYS A 84 -22.57 -15.66 21.70
C CYS A 84 -23.98 -16.10 22.13
N ALA A 85 -24.18 -16.65 23.32
CA ALA A 85 -25.50 -17.11 23.77
C ALA A 85 -26.54 -15.97 23.91
N ASN A 86 -26.08 -14.73 24.07
CA ASN A 86 -26.95 -13.55 24.16
C ASN A 86 -27.32 -12.94 22.79
N ASP A 87 -26.79 -13.46 21.68
CA ASP A 87 -27.09 -12.98 20.33
C ASP A 87 -28.39 -13.59 19.77
N ARG A 88 -29.21 -12.76 19.11
CA ARG A 88 -30.53 -13.15 18.58
C ARG A 88 -30.42 -14.24 17.51
N PHE A 89 -29.30 -14.32 16.80
CA PHE A 89 -29.06 -15.31 15.74
C PHE A 89 -28.64 -16.69 16.26
N THR A 90 -27.83 -16.71 17.31
CA THR A 90 -27.28 -17.92 17.94
C THR A 90 -28.20 -18.52 19.00
N ARG A 91 -29.16 -17.74 19.54
CA ARG A 91 -30.20 -18.23 20.48
C ARG A 91 -31.04 -19.40 19.95
N LYS A 92 -31.05 -19.65 18.64
CA LYS A 92 -31.76 -20.77 18.01
C LYS A 92 -30.96 -22.08 17.97
N ILE A 93 -29.69 -22.06 18.39
CA ILE A 93 -28.82 -23.24 18.42
C ILE A 93 -28.91 -23.87 19.81
N PRO A 94 -29.19 -25.18 19.94
CA PRO A 94 -29.18 -25.86 21.23
C PRO A 94 -27.78 -25.75 21.85
N VAL A 95 -27.65 -25.03 22.96
CA VAL A 95 -26.41 -25.02 23.74
C VAL A 95 -26.38 -26.30 24.56
N HIS A 96 -25.61 -27.29 24.11
CA HIS A 96 -25.38 -28.52 24.89
C HIS A 96 -24.32 -28.27 25.96
N GLY A 97 -24.73 -28.31 27.23
CA GLY A 97 -23.86 -28.20 28.40
C GLY A 97 -24.50 -27.38 29.54
N ASP A 98 -24.36 -27.87 30.77
CA ASP A 98 -25.01 -27.31 31.96
C ASP A 98 -24.51 -25.91 32.37
N ALA A 99 -23.41 -25.42 31.78
CA ALA A 99 -22.86 -24.10 32.04
C ALA A 99 -23.80 -22.94 31.63
N ALA A 100 -24.63 -23.11 30.58
CA ALA A 100 -25.59 -22.08 30.17
C ALA A 100 -26.92 -22.13 30.95
N ARG A 101 -27.19 -23.24 31.67
CA ARG A 101 -28.36 -23.39 32.55
C ARG A 101 -28.07 -22.96 33.98
N SER A 102 -26.84 -23.14 34.46
CA SER A 102 -26.41 -22.65 35.79
C SER A 102 -26.50 -21.12 35.92
N ALA A 103 -26.19 -20.36 34.85
CA ALA A 103 -26.38 -18.90 34.83
C ALA A 103 -27.86 -18.45 34.77
N ARG A 104 -28.82 -19.38 34.71
CA ARG A 104 -30.27 -19.09 34.75
C ARG A 104 -30.95 -19.56 36.04
N ALA A 105 -30.23 -20.24 36.94
CA ALA A 105 -30.82 -20.96 38.07
C ALA A 105 -30.45 -20.38 39.45
N GLY A 106 -30.08 -19.11 39.51
CA GLY A 106 -29.96 -18.37 40.75
C GLY A 106 -30.40 -16.94 40.49
N ASP A 107 -31.66 -16.64 40.76
CA ASP A 107 -32.17 -15.37 41.27
C ASP A 107 -33.71 -15.39 41.24
N GLY A 108 -34.31 -14.97 42.35
CA GLY A 108 -35.74 -15.03 42.62
C GLY A 108 -36.62 -14.20 41.67
N PRO A 109 -37.93 -14.09 41.95
CA PRO A 109 -38.88 -13.41 41.09
C PRO A 109 -38.63 -11.90 41.11
N GLY A 110 -37.71 -11.43 40.26
CA GLY A 110 -37.25 -10.03 40.21
C GLY A 110 -36.05 -9.75 39.30
N ALA A 111 -35.39 -10.76 38.70
CA ALA A 111 -34.22 -10.54 37.85
C ALA A 111 -34.58 -10.01 36.45
N SER A 112 -33.99 -8.86 36.09
CA SER A 112 -34.12 -8.16 34.81
C SER A 112 -33.90 -9.08 33.60
N ARG A 113 -34.77 -8.94 32.57
CA ARG A 113 -34.59 -9.50 31.22
C ARG A 113 -33.12 -9.45 30.78
N ALA A 114 -32.49 -10.61 30.59
CA ALA A 114 -31.11 -10.72 30.09
C ALA A 114 -30.88 -9.82 28.87
N GLU A 115 -30.04 -8.81 29.03
CA GLU A 115 -29.75 -7.80 28.02
C GLU A 115 -29.18 -8.47 26.75
N VAL A 116 -29.81 -8.18 25.61
CA VAL A 116 -29.53 -8.85 24.33
C VAL A 116 -28.24 -8.31 23.74
N CYS A 117 -27.37 -9.20 23.24
CA CYS A 117 -26.16 -8.80 22.53
C CYS A 117 -26.49 -7.89 21.35
N GLN A 118 -25.77 -6.78 21.21
CA GLN A 118 -26.09 -5.71 20.26
C GLN A 118 -25.52 -5.95 18.85
N LYS A 119 -25.20 -7.20 18.48
CA LYS A 119 -24.80 -7.52 17.09
C LYS A 119 -25.96 -7.26 16.13
N PRO A 120 -25.72 -6.71 14.93
CA PRO A 120 -24.43 -6.34 14.33
C PRO A 120 -23.98 -4.89 14.61
N ARG A 121 -24.65 -4.13 15.48
CA ARG A 121 -24.36 -2.70 15.71
C ARG A 121 -23.01 -2.43 16.39
N ILE A 122 -22.55 -3.36 17.23
CA ILE A 122 -21.25 -3.29 17.93
C ILE A 122 -20.48 -4.60 17.69
N LYS A 123 -19.15 -4.53 17.58
CA LYS A 123 -18.30 -5.72 17.47
C LYS A 123 -18.42 -6.57 18.74
N CYS A 124 -18.36 -7.89 18.61
CA CYS A 124 -18.41 -8.79 19.78
C CYS A 124 -17.28 -8.52 20.79
N ALA A 125 -16.12 -8.10 20.30
CA ALA A 125 -14.96 -7.71 21.10
C ALA A 125 -15.24 -6.52 22.03
N ASP A 126 -16.23 -5.67 21.68
CA ASP A 126 -16.53 -4.42 22.38
C ASP A 126 -17.91 -4.46 23.08
N CYS A 127 -18.61 -5.60 23.05
CA CYS A 127 -19.96 -5.73 23.59
C CYS A 127 -19.94 -6.17 25.05
N ALA A 128 -20.44 -5.31 25.95
CA ALA A 128 -20.54 -5.59 27.38
C ALA A 128 -21.51 -6.74 27.74
N HIS A 129 -22.52 -6.99 26.90
CA HIS A 129 -23.54 -8.04 27.12
C HIS A 129 -23.20 -9.37 26.41
N ARG A 130 -21.94 -9.58 26.03
CA ARG A 130 -21.53 -10.82 25.36
C ARG A 130 -21.47 -11.98 26.35
N LEU A 131 -21.97 -13.14 25.92
CA LEU A 131 -21.82 -14.41 26.62
C LEU A 131 -21.26 -15.42 25.63
N LEU A 132 -19.93 -15.58 25.60
CA LEU A 132 -19.25 -16.41 24.59
C LEU A 132 -19.58 -17.89 24.78
N VAL A 133 -19.72 -18.62 23.68
CA VAL A 133 -20.00 -20.05 23.71
C VAL A 133 -18.68 -20.82 23.49
N PRO A 134 -18.24 -21.64 24.46
CA PRO A 134 -17.00 -22.39 24.35
C PRO A 134 -17.06 -23.44 23.23
N LEU A 135 -15.90 -23.84 22.73
CA LEU A 135 -15.77 -24.94 21.77
C LEU A 135 -15.81 -26.28 22.53
N SER A 136 -16.94 -26.97 22.48
CA SER A 136 -17.13 -28.29 23.09
C SER A 136 -17.12 -29.42 22.06
N ASP A 137 -16.96 -30.67 22.53
CA ASP A 137 -16.99 -31.86 21.67
C ASP A 137 -18.32 -32.00 20.93
N ALA A 138 -19.44 -31.61 21.56
CA ALA A 138 -20.75 -31.57 20.92
C ALA A 138 -20.79 -30.57 19.75
N VAL A 139 -20.14 -29.39 19.89
CA VAL A 139 -20.07 -28.39 18.82
C VAL A 139 -19.26 -28.91 17.63
N ILE A 140 -18.14 -29.61 17.89
CA ILE A 140 -17.30 -30.25 16.87
C ILE A 140 -18.07 -31.38 16.18
N HIS A 141 -18.74 -32.25 16.93
CA HIS A 141 -19.60 -33.29 16.38
C HIS A 141 -20.64 -32.69 15.43
N ASP A 142 -21.31 -31.62 15.85
CA ASP A 142 -22.37 -30.98 15.07
C ASP A 142 -21.85 -30.30 13.81
N HIS A 143 -20.59 -29.86 13.83
CA HIS A 143 -19.88 -29.40 12.64
C HIS A 143 -19.65 -30.52 11.63
N LEU A 144 -19.09 -31.64 12.09
CA LEU A 144 -18.79 -32.81 11.27
C LEU A 144 -20.07 -33.50 10.76
N ALA A 145 -21.16 -33.45 11.54
CA ALA A 145 -22.48 -33.96 11.18
C ALA A 145 -23.25 -33.02 10.26
N GLY A 146 -22.76 -31.80 10.01
CA GLY A 146 -23.36 -30.82 9.10
C GLY A 146 -24.56 -30.05 9.66
N ARG A 147 -24.76 -30.04 10.98
CA ARG A 147 -25.83 -29.25 11.63
C ARG A 147 -25.51 -27.75 11.61
N HIS A 148 -24.24 -27.40 11.78
CA HIS A 148 -23.72 -26.03 11.63
C HIS A 148 -22.29 -26.03 11.10
N THR A 149 -21.79 -24.89 10.63
CA THR A 149 -20.39 -24.73 10.24
C THR A 149 -19.70 -23.79 11.22
N ILE A 150 -18.55 -24.22 11.75
CA ILE A 150 -17.78 -23.45 12.71
C ILE A 150 -16.41 -23.05 12.14
N GLY A 151 -15.81 -22.03 12.74
CA GLY A 151 -14.41 -21.68 12.56
C GLY A 151 -13.73 -21.47 13.91
N ILE A 152 -12.40 -21.46 13.91
CA ILE A 152 -11.57 -21.39 15.11
C ILE A 152 -10.62 -20.20 15.08
N TYR A 153 -10.31 -19.66 16.26
CA TYR A 153 -9.28 -18.66 16.46
C TYR A 153 -7.97 -19.37 16.88
N PRO A 154 -6.92 -19.43 16.04
CA PRO A 154 -5.74 -20.25 16.31
C PRO A 154 -4.74 -19.59 17.26
N LEU A 155 -4.81 -18.26 17.44
CA LEU A 155 -3.94 -17.53 18.35
C LEU A 155 -4.50 -17.60 19.78
N LEU A 156 -3.69 -18.07 20.73
CA LEU A 156 -4.03 -18.13 22.15
C LEU A 156 -3.68 -16.82 22.86
N GLU A 157 -4.15 -16.66 24.11
CA GLU A 157 -3.96 -15.43 24.88
C GLU A 157 -2.51 -15.19 25.32
N ASP A 158 -1.68 -16.24 25.31
CA ASP A 158 -0.25 -16.23 25.61
C ASP A 158 0.64 -16.10 24.36
N ASP A 159 0.06 -15.65 23.24
CA ASP A 159 0.73 -15.46 21.95
C ASP A 159 1.26 -16.77 21.31
N THR A 160 0.71 -17.92 21.69
CA THR A 160 1.05 -19.24 21.11
C THR A 160 -0.01 -19.79 20.16
N CYS A 161 0.35 -20.79 19.35
CA CYS A 161 -0.56 -21.54 18.49
C CYS A 161 -0.13 -23.01 18.33
N CYS A 162 -1.07 -23.88 17.93
CA CYS A 162 -0.83 -25.32 17.73
C CYS A 162 -0.62 -25.72 16.27
N PHE A 163 -0.87 -24.81 15.33
CA PHE A 163 -0.65 -25.04 13.92
C PHE A 163 -0.35 -23.72 13.19
N LEU A 164 0.21 -23.87 11.99
CA LEU A 164 0.31 -22.84 10.97
C LEU A 164 -0.55 -23.28 9.78
N ALA A 165 -1.43 -22.42 9.28
CA ALA A 165 -2.14 -22.66 8.03
C ALA A 165 -1.82 -21.57 6.99
N VAL A 166 -1.60 -21.98 5.75
CA VAL A 166 -1.35 -21.10 4.61
C VAL A 166 -2.55 -21.18 3.68
N ASP A 167 -3.12 -20.02 3.36
CA ASP A 167 -4.32 -19.89 2.54
C ASP A 167 -3.94 -19.58 1.09
N PHE A 168 -4.40 -20.42 0.16
CA PHE A 168 -4.20 -20.26 -1.28
C PHE A 168 -5.55 -20.11 -1.98
N ASP A 169 -5.82 -18.95 -2.56
CA ASP A 169 -7.06 -18.59 -3.27
C ASP A 169 -6.74 -18.03 -4.67
N GLU A 170 -7.75 -17.82 -5.53
CA GLU A 170 -7.61 -17.22 -6.87
C GLU A 170 -7.01 -18.12 -7.98
N ALA A 171 -6.71 -17.55 -9.15
CA ALA A 171 -6.19 -18.28 -10.32
C ALA A 171 -4.81 -18.88 -10.00
N GLU A 172 -4.50 -20.07 -10.54
CA GLU A 172 -3.25 -20.82 -10.33
C GLU A 172 -3.00 -21.40 -8.92
N TRP A 173 -3.99 -21.39 -8.01
CA TRP A 173 -3.81 -21.93 -6.65
C TRP A 173 -3.30 -23.38 -6.58
N ARG A 174 -3.62 -24.18 -7.60
CA ARG A 174 -3.17 -25.58 -7.69
C ARG A 174 -1.67 -25.69 -7.90
N GLU A 175 -1.10 -24.85 -8.75
CA GLU A 175 0.33 -24.85 -9.04
C GLU A 175 1.11 -24.32 -7.84
N ASP A 176 0.67 -23.20 -7.27
CA ASP A 176 1.29 -22.56 -6.11
C ASP A 176 1.22 -23.46 -4.86
N ALA A 177 0.08 -24.10 -4.58
CA ALA A 177 -0.05 -25.03 -3.46
C ALA A 177 0.84 -26.28 -3.62
N ARG A 178 0.93 -26.85 -4.84
CA ARG A 178 1.84 -27.97 -5.12
C ARG A 178 3.30 -27.55 -4.98
N ALA A 179 3.66 -26.37 -5.48
CA ALA A 179 5.00 -25.84 -5.37
C ALA A 179 5.40 -25.60 -3.90
N PHE A 180 4.46 -25.13 -3.09
CA PHE A 180 4.65 -24.94 -1.65
C PHE A 180 4.85 -26.28 -0.93
N VAL A 181 4.01 -27.29 -1.19
CA VAL A 181 4.17 -28.62 -0.59
C VAL A 181 5.52 -29.24 -0.93
N GLN A 182 5.93 -29.15 -2.19
CA GLN A 182 7.25 -29.65 -2.60
C GLN A 182 8.39 -28.96 -1.85
N SER A 183 8.28 -27.65 -1.61
CA SER A 183 9.29 -26.90 -0.84
C SER A 183 9.29 -27.30 0.64
N CYS A 184 8.12 -27.62 1.21
CA CYS A 184 8.03 -28.19 2.55
C CYS A 184 8.68 -29.58 2.62
N ASP A 185 8.44 -30.45 1.64
CA ASP A 185 9.04 -31.78 1.54
C ASP A 185 10.58 -31.71 1.51
N GLU A 186 11.15 -30.80 0.70
CA GLU A 186 12.61 -30.57 0.59
C GLU A 186 13.24 -30.13 1.92
N LEU A 187 12.49 -29.40 2.74
CA LEU A 187 12.93 -28.88 4.03
C LEU A 187 12.57 -29.80 5.21
N GLY A 188 11.87 -30.91 4.94
CA GLY A 188 11.41 -31.86 5.95
C GLY A 188 10.29 -31.31 6.84
N VAL A 189 9.47 -30.38 6.33
CA VAL A 189 8.31 -29.84 7.05
C VAL A 189 7.07 -30.66 6.73
N PRO A 190 6.44 -31.33 7.72
CA PRO A 190 5.21 -32.07 7.48
C PRO A 190 4.06 -31.11 7.19
N VAL A 191 3.55 -31.16 5.96
CA VAL A 191 2.45 -30.31 5.49
C VAL A 191 1.30 -31.17 4.96
N THR A 192 0.09 -30.70 5.19
CA THR A 192 -1.15 -31.36 4.77
C THR A 192 -2.00 -30.39 3.95
N LEU A 193 -2.53 -30.82 2.80
CA LEU A 193 -3.39 -29.99 1.96
C LEU A 193 -4.87 -30.31 2.16
N GLU A 194 -5.67 -29.27 2.36
CA GLU A 194 -7.13 -29.30 2.33
C GLU A 194 -7.63 -28.44 1.17
N ILE A 195 -8.56 -28.94 0.36
CA ILE A 195 -9.28 -28.10 -0.62
C ILE A 195 -10.25 -27.20 0.14
N SER A 196 -10.27 -25.91 -0.20
CA SER A 196 -11.16 -24.95 0.45
C SER A 196 -12.63 -25.33 0.25
N ARG A 197 -13.50 -24.74 1.07
CA ARG A 197 -14.95 -24.96 0.99
C ARG A 197 -15.52 -24.71 -0.41
N SER A 198 -14.99 -23.72 -1.14
CA SER A 198 -15.49 -23.33 -2.46
C SER A 198 -15.00 -24.23 -3.59
N GLY A 199 -13.97 -25.04 -3.35
CA GLY A 199 -13.26 -25.80 -4.39
C GLY A 199 -12.30 -24.95 -5.24
N ASN A 200 -12.23 -23.65 -4.98
CA ASN A 200 -11.43 -22.67 -5.73
C ASN A 200 -10.21 -22.15 -4.96
N GLY A 201 -9.73 -22.94 -4.00
CA GLY A 201 -8.56 -22.64 -3.19
C GLY A 201 -8.14 -23.85 -2.36
N ALA A 202 -7.09 -23.71 -1.58
CA ALA A 202 -6.60 -24.73 -0.66
C ALA A 202 -5.96 -24.12 0.59
N HIS A 203 -6.01 -24.87 1.69
CA HIS A 203 -5.26 -24.56 2.90
C HIS A 203 -4.12 -25.58 3.07
N ALA A 204 -2.89 -25.10 3.26
CA ALA A 204 -1.76 -25.94 3.64
C ALA A 204 -1.54 -25.85 5.16
N TRP A 205 -1.69 -26.96 5.85
CA TRP A 205 -1.63 -27.08 7.31
C TRP A 205 -0.30 -27.68 7.75
N VAL A 206 0.37 -27.04 8.70
CA VAL A 206 1.52 -27.55 9.44
C VAL A 206 1.13 -27.62 10.91
N PHE A 207 1.01 -28.82 11.46
CA PHE A 207 0.65 -29.03 12.86
C PHE A 207 1.90 -29.12 13.72
N PHE A 208 1.86 -28.60 14.95
CA PHE A 208 2.96 -28.68 15.90
C PHE A 208 2.66 -29.71 17.00
N SER A 209 3.68 -30.42 17.46
CA SER A 209 3.54 -31.40 18.56
C SER A 209 3.33 -30.73 19.93
N GLY A 210 3.65 -29.44 20.05
CA GLY A 210 3.45 -28.60 21.23
C GLY A 210 3.03 -27.18 20.86
N MET A 211 2.94 -26.30 21.87
CA MET A 211 2.65 -24.88 21.65
C MET A 211 3.86 -24.19 21.01
N ALA A 212 3.70 -23.64 19.81
CA ALA A 212 4.70 -22.79 19.17
C ALA A 212 4.36 -21.31 19.41
N SER A 213 5.37 -20.45 19.52
CA SER A 213 5.11 -19.00 19.47
C SER A 213 4.51 -18.65 18.11
N ALA A 214 3.47 -17.81 18.09
CA ALA A 214 2.88 -17.33 16.84
C ALA A 214 3.91 -16.61 15.97
N ARG A 215 4.91 -15.96 16.59
CA ARG A 215 6.05 -15.35 15.88
C ARG A 215 6.84 -16.39 15.09
N ASP A 216 7.21 -17.50 15.71
CA ASP A 216 8.05 -18.52 15.08
C ASP A 216 7.28 -19.32 14.03
N ALA A 217 6.01 -19.64 14.29
CA ALA A 217 5.12 -20.23 13.29
C ALA A 217 5.00 -19.32 12.04
N ARG A 218 4.82 -18.01 12.23
CA ARG A 218 4.76 -17.05 11.12
C ARG A 218 6.09 -16.86 10.41
N ARG A 219 7.22 -16.88 11.15
CA ARG A 219 8.56 -16.88 10.55
C ARG A 219 8.72 -18.09 9.65
N LEU A 220 8.42 -19.30 10.14
CA LEU A 220 8.46 -20.54 9.36
C LEU A 220 7.65 -20.41 8.06
N GLY A 221 6.38 -19.99 8.14
CA GLY A 221 5.54 -19.79 6.96
C GLY A 221 6.11 -18.78 5.96
N THR A 222 6.64 -17.66 6.46
CA THR A 222 7.26 -16.62 5.61
C THR A 222 8.49 -17.15 4.88
N VAL A 223 9.32 -17.95 5.58
CA VAL A 223 10.52 -18.54 4.99
C VAL A 223 10.15 -19.61 3.96
N LEU A 224 9.18 -20.46 4.24
CA LEU A 224 8.70 -21.48 3.29
C LEU A 224 8.15 -20.85 2.01
N ILE A 225 7.37 -19.77 2.12
CA ILE A 225 6.88 -19.01 0.95
C ILE A 225 8.07 -18.42 0.17
N SER A 226 9.02 -17.79 0.88
CA SER A 226 10.19 -17.18 0.25
C SER A 226 11.08 -18.20 -0.47
N HIS A 227 11.26 -19.37 0.15
CA HIS A 227 11.98 -20.51 -0.42
C HIS A 227 11.26 -21.05 -1.66
N THR A 228 9.93 -21.18 -1.59
CA THR A 228 9.09 -21.60 -2.72
C THR A 228 9.25 -20.64 -3.91
N CYS A 229 9.11 -19.33 -3.69
CA CYS A 229 9.30 -18.30 -4.73
C CYS A 229 10.70 -18.37 -5.36
N ALA A 230 11.74 -18.55 -4.52
CA ALA A 230 13.11 -18.68 -5.00
C ALA A 230 13.30 -19.94 -5.85
N ARG A 231 12.65 -21.06 -5.49
CA ARG A 231 12.71 -22.33 -6.21
C ARG A 231 11.97 -22.27 -7.54
N THR A 232 10.79 -21.65 -7.58
CA THR A 232 9.93 -21.55 -8.79
C THR A 232 10.28 -20.39 -9.72
N ARG A 233 11.26 -19.55 -9.35
CA ARG A 233 11.61 -18.29 -10.05
C ARG A 233 10.44 -17.31 -10.16
N GLN A 234 9.51 -17.38 -9.22
CA GLN A 234 8.37 -16.47 -9.11
C GLN A 234 8.70 -15.34 -8.14
N LEU A 235 8.22 -14.12 -8.41
CA LEU A 235 8.37 -12.97 -7.51
C LEU A 235 7.47 -13.07 -6.26
N LYS A 236 6.33 -13.72 -6.43
CA LYS A 236 5.31 -14.00 -5.43
C LYS A 236 4.52 -15.24 -5.87
N LEU A 237 3.94 -15.93 -4.90
CA LEU A 237 2.84 -16.86 -5.15
C LEU A 237 1.60 -16.00 -5.34
N ASP A 238 1.07 -15.97 -6.56
CA ASP A 238 -0.07 -15.11 -6.90
C ASP A 238 -1.33 -15.55 -6.18
N SER A 239 -1.43 -16.85 -5.89
CA SER A 239 -2.57 -17.42 -5.19
C SER A 239 -2.45 -17.34 -3.66
N TYR A 240 -1.32 -16.94 -3.10
CA TYR A 240 -1.15 -16.85 -1.64
C TYR A 240 -1.95 -15.66 -1.07
N ASP A 241 -2.93 -15.94 -0.22
CA ASP A 241 -3.69 -14.92 0.51
C ASP A 241 -3.01 -14.60 1.86
N ARG A 242 -2.84 -15.61 2.74
CA ARG A 242 -2.44 -15.37 4.13
C ARG A 242 -1.91 -16.54 4.94
N LEU A 243 -1.31 -16.22 6.08
CA LEU A 243 -0.96 -17.16 7.16
C LEU A 243 -1.95 -17.06 8.32
N PHE A 244 -2.20 -18.19 8.97
CA PHE A 244 -2.92 -18.30 10.24
C PHE A 244 -2.03 -19.00 11.29
N PRO A 245 -1.81 -18.38 12.47
CA PRO A 245 -2.29 -17.06 12.89
C PRO A 245 -1.69 -15.92 12.04
N ASN A 246 -2.47 -14.84 11.84
CA ASN A 246 -2.00 -13.69 11.04
C ASN A 246 -1.28 -12.61 11.87
N GLN A 247 -1.29 -12.73 13.20
CA GLN A 247 -0.65 -11.82 14.16
C GLN A 247 0.40 -12.57 15.00
N ASP A 248 1.45 -11.87 15.42
CA ASP A 248 2.45 -12.38 16.38
C ASP A 248 1.93 -12.37 17.83
N THR A 249 1.02 -11.44 18.13
CA THR A 249 0.54 -11.19 19.50
C THR A 249 -0.96 -10.92 19.53
N MET A 250 -1.62 -11.31 20.61
CA MET A 250 -3.05 -11.14 20.83
C MET A 250 -3.43 -9.65 20.93
N PRO A 251 -4.39 -9.15 20.12
CA PRO A 251 -4.89 -7.79 20.25
C PRO A 251 -5.67 -7.61 21.56
N LYS A 252 -5.47 -6.48 22.27
CA LYS A 252 -6.22 -6.18 23.50
C LYS A 252 -7.73 -6.22 23.24
N GLY A 253 -8.43 -7.13 23.94
CA GLY A 253 -9.89 -7.32 23.84
C GLY A 253 -10.39 -8.03 22.58
N GLY A 254 -9.50 -8.46 21.68
CA GLY A 254 -9.83 -9.16 20.44
C GLY A 254 -9.78 -10.69 20.56
N PHE A 255 -10.16 -11.38 19.48
CA PHE A 255 -10.16 -12.85 19.39
C PHE A 255 -9.02 -13.42 18.53
N GLY A 256 -8.23 -12.57 17.87
CA GLY A 256 -7.25 -12.97 16.85
C GLY A 256 -7.87 -13.22 15.47
N SER A 257 -7.08 -13.76 14.54
CA SER A 257 -7.54 -14.19 13.21
C SER A 257 -8.48 -15.39 13.26
N LEU A 258 -9.43 -15.48 12.33
CA LEU A 258 -10.36 -16.59 12.23
C LEU A 258 -10.07 -17.44 10.99
N ILE A 259 -9.97 -18.76 11.16
CA ILE A 259 -9.92 -19.73 10.07
C ILE A 259 -11.14 -20.67 10.15
N ALA A 260 -11.73 -21.02 9.01
CA ALA A 260 -12.82 -22.00 8.96
C ALA A 260 -12.28 -23.41 9.24
N LEU A 261 -13.04 -24.23 9.98
CA LEU A 261 -12.63 -25.61 10.24
C LEU A 261 -12.95 -26.54 9.04
N PRO A 262 -12.08 -27.54 8.78
CA PRO A 262 -12.20 -28.46 7.65
C PRO A 262 -13.21 -29.58 7.89
N LEU A 263 -13.46 -30.44 6.88
CA LEU A 263 -14.39 -31.56 6.91
C LEU A 263 -15.86 -31.18 7.11
N GLN A 264 -16.26 -30.04 6.56
CA GLN A 264 -17.65 -29.60 6.54
C GLN A 264 -18.51 -30.59 5.72
N LYS A 265 -19.54 -31.19 6.32
CA LYS A 265 -20.34 -32.26 5.67
C LYS A 265 -20.84 -31.90 4.26
N ARG A 266 -21.50 -30.75 4.09
CA ARG A 266 -22.09 -30.35 2.80
C ARG A 266 -21.03 -30.05 1.72
N PRO A 267 -19.98 -29.24 1.98
CA PRO A 267 -18.86 -29.09 1.05
C PRO A 267 -18.17 -30.41 0.70
N ARG A 268 -17.99 -31.30 1.70
CA ARG A 268 -17.34 -32.61 1.51
C ARG A 268 -18.05 -33.48 0.50
N GLU A 269 -19.39 -33.47 0.50
CA GLU A 269 -20.21 -34.18 -0.49
C GLU A 269 -19.98 -33.68 -1.94
N HIS A 270 -19.42 -32.47 -2.11
CA HIS A 270 -19.13 -31.85 -3.40
C HIS A 270 -17.62 -31.72 -3.67
N GLY A 271 -16.78 -32.44 -2.93
CA GLY A 271 -15.32 -32.43 -3.11
C GLY A 271 -14.57 -31.20 -2.54
N GLY A 272 -15.24 -30.36 -1.75
CA GLY A 272 -14.62 -29.25 -1.01
C GLY A 272 -14.46 -29.56 0.48
N SER A 273 -13.58 -28.86 1.19
CA SER A 273 -13.26 -29.11 2.60
C SER A 273 -12.81 -30.56 2.88
N VAL A 274 -12.00 -31.11 1.97
CA VAL A 274 -11.43 -32.45 2.04
C VAL A 274 -9.92 -32.39 1.94
N PHE A 275 -9.25 -33.29 2.65
CA PHE A 275 -7.81 -33.50 2.55
C PHE A 275 -7.46 -34.29 1.29
N VAL A 276 -6.39 -33.85 0.63
CA VAL A 276 -5.96 -34.36 -0.67
C VAL A 276 -4.48 -34.73 -0.66
N ASP A 277 -4.13 -35.63 -1.57
CA ASP A 277 -2.74 -35.96 -1.88
C ASP A 277 -2.05 -34.86 -2.71
N ARG A 278 -0.79 -35.11 -3.10
CA ARG A 278 0.04 -34.20 -3.90
C ARG A 278 -0.53 -33.92 -5.29
N ASP A 279 -1.30 -34.87 -5.83
CA ASP A 279 -1.99 -34.74 -7.11
C ASP A 279 -3.35 -34.04 -6.95
N LEU A 280 -3.68 -33.54 -5.74
CA LEU A 280 -4.96 -32.94 -5.38
C LEU A 280 -6.13 -33.93 -5.46
N ARG A 281 -5.86 -35.23 -5.30
CA ARG A 281 -6.90 -36.27 -5.22
C ARG A 281 -7.31 -36.48 -3.76
N PRO A 282 -8.62 -36.47 -3.43
CA PRO A 282 -9.09 -36.72 -2.07
C PRO A 282 -8.66 -38.08 -1.53
N TYR A 283 -8.19 -38.13 -0.28
CA TYR A 283 -7.92 -39.40 0.38
C TYR A 283 -9.21 -40.23 0.55
N PRO A 284 -9.19 -41.54 0.24
CA PRO A 284 -10.36 -42.41 0.40
C PRO A 284 -10.91 -42.46 1.82
N ASP A 285 -10.04 -42.55 2.83
CA ASP A 285 -10.38 -42.42 4.24
C ASP A 285 -9.69 -41.18 4.84
N GLN A 286 -10.48 -40.11 4.99
CA GLN A 286 -10.04 -38.85 5.58
C GLN A 286 -9.58 -39.00 7.03
N TRP A 287 -10.19 -39.91 7.80
CA TRP A 287 -9.88 -40.10 9.22
C TRP A 287 -8.62 -40.91 9.42
N ALA A 288 -8.42 -41.97 8.62
CA ALA A 288 -7.15 -42.70 8.61
C ALA A 288 -5.97 -41.78 8.24
N TYR A 289 -6.17 -40.89 7.26
CA TYR A 289 -5.17 -39.90 6.90
C TYR A 289 -4.90 -38.89 8.03
N LEU A 290 -5.94 -38.29 8.62
CA LEU A 290 -5.75 -37.38 9.76
C LEU A 290 -5.04 -38.05 10.94
N ALA A 291 -5.28 -39.35 11.16
CA ALA A 291 -4.61 -40.12 12.21
C ALA A 291 -3.12 -40.38 11.91
N SER A 292 -2.72 -40.41 10.63
CA SER A 292 -1.33 -40.65 10.22
C SER A 292 -0.46 -39.39 10.22
N ILE A 293 -1.06 -38.20 10.29
CA ILE A 293 -0.34 -36.92 10.34
C ILE A 293 0.64 -36.91 11.51
N GLN A 294 1.92 -36.70 11.19
CA GLN A 294 2.98 -36.46 12.16
C GLN A 294 3.18 -34.96 12.35
N PRO A 295 2.87 -34.39 13.53
CA PRO A 295 3.12 -32.99 13.80
C PRO A 295 4.62 -32.69 13.84
N MET A 296 5.00 -31.50 13.37
CA MET A 296 6.35 -30.97 13.47
C MET A 296 6.71 -30.68 14.93
N ALA A 297 7.92 -31.06 15.37
CA ALA A 297 8.37 -30.69 16.71
C ALA A 297 8.64 -29.18 16.80
N THR A 298 8.25 -28.55 17.92
CA THR A 298 8.39 -27.09 18.08
C THR A 298 9.86 -26.64 18.06
N HIS A 299 10.78 -27.49 18.52
CA HIS A 299 12.22 -27.20 18.49
C HIS A 299 12.84 -27.30 17.07
N ASP A 300 12.16 -27.96 16.12
CA ASP A 300 12.63 -28.07 14.73
C ASP A 300 12.31 -26.84 13.88
N ILE A 301 11.51 -25.91 14.40
CA ILE A 301 11.10 -24.69 13.69
C ILE A 301 12.32 -23.83 13.33
N GLU A 302 13.16 -23.49 14.31
CA GLU A 302 14.32 -22.61 14.08
C GLU A 302 15.40 -23.26 13.19
N PRO A 303 15.81 -24.54 13.39
CA PRO A 303 16.70 -25.24 12.47
C PRO A 303 16.18 -25.27 11.03
N THR A 304 14.88 -25.41 10.84
CA THR A 304 14.26 -25.40 9.51
C THR A 304 14.29 -24.01 8.88
N ILE A 305 14.01 -22.96 9.66
CA ILE A 305 14.16 -21.57 9.23
C ILE A 305 15.59 -21.29 8.75
N LEU A 306 16.60 -21.76 9.48
CA LEU A 306 18.01 -21.59 9.13
C LEU A 306 18.39 -22.34 7.85
N ARG A 307 17.97 -23.60 7.71
CA ARG A 307 18.21 -24.42 6.50
C ARG A 307 17.57 -23.80 5.26
N ALA A 308 16.30 -23.40 5.38
CA ALA A 308 15.53 -22.83 4.28
C ALA A 308 16.08 -21.47 3.81
N SER A 309 16.79 -20.77 4.70
CA SER A 309 17.42 -19.47 4.41
C SER A 309 18.88 -19.58 3.95
N GLY A 310 19.44 -20.80 3.88
CA GLY A 310 20.80 -21.05 3.39
C GLY A 310 21.91 -20.45 4.26
N GLY A 311 21.69 -20.32 5.57
CA GLY A 311 22.63 -19.67 6.49
C GLY A 311 22.69 -18.14 6.40
N ALA A 312 21.97 -17.53 5.46
CA ALA A 312 21.68 -16.10 5.47
C ALA A 312 20.40 -15.86 6.27
N HIS A 313 20.30 -14.73 6.98
CA HIS A 313 19.08 -14.44 7.74
C HIS A 313 17.88 -14.37 6.76
N PRO A 314 16.70 -14.97 7.06
CA PRO A 314 15.59 -15.19 6.13
C PRO A 314 14.96 -13.97 5.45
N LEU A 315 15.52 -12.80 5.71
CA LEU A 315 14.97 -11.49 5.46
C LEU A 315 16.09 -10.51 5.02
N ASP A 316 17.12 -10.99 4.31
CA ASP A 316 18.31 -10.24 3.86
C ASP A 316 18.02 -9.08 2.84
N VAL A 317 16.94 -8.36 3.04
CA VAL A 317 16.79 -6.93 2.74
C VAL A 317 17.42 -6.27 3.94
N THR A 318 18.62 -5.68 3.81
CA THR A 318 19.33 -4.92 4.85
C THR A 318 18.42 -4.57 6.03
N PHE A 319 18.47 -5.41 7.07
CA PHE A 319 17.82 -5.06 8.31
C PHE A 319 18.50 -3.81 8.83
N ILE A 320 17.68 -2.89 9.28
CA ILE A 320 18.08 -2.01 10.35
C ILE A 320 17.39 -2.67 11.53
N ASP A 321 18.13 -3.44 12.32
CA ASP A 321 17.61 -3.87 13.62
C ASP A 321 17.47 -2.63 14.51
N GLU A 322 16.58 -2.66 15.51
CA GLU A 322 16.48 -1.57 16.49
C GLU A 322 17.81 -1.37 17.27
N GLU A 323 18.68 -2.38 17.32
CA GLU A 323 20.07 -2.26 17.80
C GLU A 323 20.96 -1.42 16.86
N ASP A 324 20.76 -1.47 15.55
CA ASP A 324 21.52 -0.67 14.56
C ASP A 324 21.23 0.83 14.65
N LEU A 325 20.15 1.22 15.31
CA LEU A 325 19.79 2.62 15.57
C LEU A 325 20.47 3.19 16.83
N ALA A 326 21.07 2.34 17.68
CA ALA A 326 21.72 2.77 18.91
C ALA A 326 23.15 3.32 18.69
N ALA A 327 23.87 2.84 17.67
CA ALA A 327 25.26 3.23 17.40
C ALA A 327 25.55 3.49 15.89
N PRO A 328 25.00 4.56 15.29
CA PRO A 328 25.13 4.84 13.85
C PRO A 328 26.57 5.08 13.34
N TRP A 329 27.55 5.27 14.21
CA TRP A 329 28.97 5.44 13.87
C TRP A 329 29.77 4.12 13.79
N GLN A 330 29.19 2.99 14.19
CA GLN A 330 29.84 1.66 14.12
C GLN A 330 29.47 0.87 12.85
N ARG A 331 29.20 1.55 11.75
CA ARG A 331 28.89 0.91 10.46
C ARG A 331 30.05 0.00 10.00
N ALA A 332 29.85 -1.31 10.09
CA ALA A 332 30.49 -2.23 9.16
C ALA A 332 29.71 -2.17 7.84
N ILE A 333 30.34 -1.64 6.78
CA ILE A 333 29.86 -1.76 5.41
C ILE A 333 29.65 -3.27 5.15
N PRO A 334 28.47 -3.75 4.72
CA PRO A 334 28.29 -5.18 4.46
C PRO A 334 29.36 -5.62 3.47
N ALA A 335 30.20 -6.55 3.92
CA ALA A 335 31.36 -7.01 3.19
C ALA A 335 30.96 -7.49 1.78
N LYS A 336 31.90 -7.34 0.84
CA LYS A 336 31.89 -7.86 -0.53
C LYS A 336 31.60 -9.37 -0.55
N GLN A 337 30.36 -9.80 -0.37
CA GLN A 337 30.00 -11.20 -0.52
C GLN A 337 29.80 -11.48 -2.00
N LYS A 338 30.75 -12.22 -2.59
CA LYS A 338 30.55 -12.87 -3.87
C LYS A 338 29.36 -13.83 -3.73
N LEU A 339 28.44 -13.76 -4.66
CA LEU A 339 27.27 -14.63 -4.68
C LEU A 339 27.72 -16.07 -4.89
N ALA A 340 27.09 -17.00 -4.17
CA ALA A 340 27.33 -18.42 -4.34
C ALA A 340 26.77 -18.91 -5.71
N GLY A 341 27.51 -19.81 -6.35
CA GLY A 341 27.16 -20.42 -7.64
C GLY A 341 28.04 -19.97 -8.81
N THR A 342 27.94 -20.67 -9.94
CA THR A 342 28.61 -20.32 -11.19
C THR A 342 27.99 -19.05 -11.77
N MET A 343 28.78 -17.98 -11.87
CA MET A 343 28.37 -16.71 -12.47
C MET A 343 28.75 -16.68 -13.95
N PRO A 344 27.95 -16.03 -14.82
CA PRO A 344 28.33 -15.81 -16.20
C PRO A 344 29.43 -14.75 -16.30
N ASP A 345 30.33 -14.88 -17.27
CA ASP A 345 31.39 -13.88 -17.51
C ASP A 345 30.82 -12.56 -18.04
N THR A 346 29.77 -12.64 -18.87
CA THR A 346 29.08 -11.49 -19.46
C THR A 346 27.58 -11.61 -19.27
N LEU A 347 26.92 -10.46 -19.15
CA LEU A 347 25.45 -10.38 -19.09
C LEU A 347 24.97 -9.18 -19.90
N ALA A 348 24.10 -9.45 -20.89
CA ALA A 348 23.41 -8.42 -21.65
C ALA A 348 22.30 -7.78 -20.80
N VAL A 349 22.29 -6.45 -20.76
CA VAL A 349 21.28 -5.66 -20.04
C VAL A 349 20.65 -4.67 -21.02
N THR A 350 19.35 -4.79 -21.26
CA THR A 350 18.63 -3.85 -22.13
C THR A 350 18.04 -2.74 -21.29
N LEU A 351 18.46 -1.50 -21.55
CA LEU A 351 17.94 -0.30 -20.90
C LEU A 351 16.94 0.38 -21.83
N ALA A 352 15.65 0.31 -21.51
CA ALA A 352 14.58 1.04 -22.21
C ALA A 352 13.80 1.90 -21.19
N ASN A 353 12.49 1.72 -21.07
CA ASN A 353 11.71 2.28 -19.96
C ASN A 353 12.08 1.63 -18.60
N GLN A 354 12.60 0.42 -18.61
CA GLN A 354 13.11 -0.32 -17.46
C GLN A 354 14.44 -1.01 -17.84
N LEU A 355 15.07 -1.64 -16.86
CA LEU A 355 16.26 -2.48 -17.05
C LEU A 355 15.83 -3.93 -17.20
N TYR A 356 16.01 -4.50 -18.38
CA TYR A 356 15.60 -5.86 -18.69
C TYR A 356 16.78 -6.83 -18.66
N PHE A 357 16.56 -7.97 -18.03
CA PHE A 357 17.52 -9.06 -17.89
C PHE A 357 16.88 -10.37 -18.34
N GLU A 358 17.55 -11.14 -19.19
CA GLU A 358 17.04 -12.42 -19.70
C GLU A 358 17.12 -13.52 -18.63
N LYS A 359 15.99 -14.15 -18.31
CA LYS A 359 15.92 -15.18 -17.25
C LYS A 359 16.79 -16.40 -17.51
N ALA A 360 16.94 -16.80 -18.77
CA ALA A 360 17.73 -17.97 -19.15
C ALA A 360 19.22 -17.81 -18.81
N ARG A 361 19.70 -16.57 -18.74
CA ARG A 361 21.10 -16.22 -18.47
C ARG A 361 21.38 -15.86 -17.01
N LEU A 362 20.36 -15.83 -16.16
CA LEU A 362 20.48 -15.44 -14.76
C LEU A 362 20.54 -16.65 -13.82
N PRO A 363 21.66 -16.86 -13.11
CA PRO A 363 21.67 -17.73 -11.94
C PRO A 363 20.65 -17.24 -10.90
N GLN A 364 20.03 -18.17 -10.15
CA GLN A 364 18.98 -17.84 -9.20
C GLN A 364 19.45 -16.87 -8.10
N SER A 365 20.68 -17.03 -7.62
CA SER A 365 21.29 -16.15 -6.62
C SER A 365 21.43 -14.72 -7.14
N LEU A 366 21.81 -14.55 -8.41
CA LEU A 366 21.91 -13.25 -9.06
C LEU A 366 20.54 -12.64 -9.33
N ALA A 367 19.58 -13.41 -9.84
CA ALA A 367 18.20 -12.96 -10.07
C ALA A 367 17.57 -12.43 -8.77
N ASN A 368 17.69 -13.20 -7.68
CA ASN A 368 17.18 -12.81 -6.36
C ASN A 368 17.83 -11.51 -5.87
N ARG A 369 19.15 -11.33 -6.06
CA ARG A 369 19.85 -10.13 -5.62
C ARG A 369 19.49 -8.91 -6.47
N LEU A 370 19.30 -9.08 -7.77
CA LEU A 370 18.78 -8.03 -8.66
C LEU A 370 17.39 -7.60 -8.20
N ILE A 371 16.44 -8.53 -8.05
CA ILE A 371 15.06 -8.24 -7.61
C ILE A 371 15.04 -7.43 -6.30
N ARG A 372 15.96 -7.75 -5.36
CA ARG A 372 16.10 -7.02 -4.08
C ARG A 372 16.53 -5.56 -4.26
N LEU A 373 17.24 -5.19 -5.32
CA LEU A 373 17.56 -3.78 -5.63
C LEU A 373 16.31 -2.95 -5.93
N ALA A 374 15.24 -3.59 -6.40
CA ALA A 374 13.95 -2.98 -6.65
C ALA A 374 12.94 -3.22 -5.51
N ALA A 375 13.41 -3.58 -4.31
CA ALA A 375 12.56 -3.87 -3.16
C ALA A 375 12.92 -2.99 -1.95
N PHE A 376 11.92 -2.64 -1.14
CA PHE A 376 12.13 -1.89 0.09
C PHE A 376 11.11 -2.28 1.17
N GLN A 377 11.44 -2.04 2.43
CA GLN A 377 10.56 -2.32 3.57
C GLN A 377 9.25 -1.52 3.49
N ASN A 378 8.11 -2.15 3.78
CA ASN A 378 6.81 -1.48 3.80
C ASN A 378 6.57 -0.77 5.15
N PRO A 379 6.67 0.56 5.24
CA PRO A 379 6.54 1.26 6.51
C PRO A 379 5.12 1.18 7.10
N ALA A 380 4.11 0.86 6.27
CA ALA A 380 2.75 0.61 6.75
C ALA A 380 2.64 -0.74 7.49
N PHE A 381 3.38 -1.76 7.07
CA PHE A 381 3.46 -3.04 7.77
C PHE A 381 4.07 -2.84 9.16
N TYR A 382 5.26 -2.25 9.23
CA TYR A 382 5.98 -2.07 10.50
C TYR A 382 5.24 -1.13 11.46
N ARG A 383 4.58 -0.08 10.96
CA ARG A 383 3.70 0.76 11.80
C ARG A 383 2.50 0.00 12.34
N ALA A 384 1.84 -0.81 11.51
CA ALA A 384 0.71 -1.62 11.97
C ALA A 384 1.16 -2.66 13.01
N GLN A 385 2.31 -3.32 12.79
CA GLN A 385 2.90 -4.27 13.73
C GLN A 385 3.25 -3.60 15.07
N ALA A 386 3.96 -2.46 15.05
CA ALA A 386 4.32 -1.71 16.26
C ALA A 386 3.09 -1.25 17.06
N MET A 387 1.99 -0.92 16.36
CA MET A 387 0.72 -0.54 16.99
C MET A 387 -0.15 -1.74 17.39
N ARG A 388 0.33 -2.99 17.22
CA ARG A 388 -0.43 -4.23 17.44
C ARG A 388 -1.75 -4.28 16.66
N LEU A 389 -1.78 -3.62 15.51
CA LEU A 389 -2.89 -3.61 14.57
C LEU A 389 -2.71 -4.69 13.51
N SER A 390 -3.81 -5.08 12.87
CA SER A 390 -3.78 -6.09 11.82
C SER A 390 -2.85 -5.69 10.66
N VAL A 391 -1.87 -6.55 10.40
CA VAL A 391 -0.97 -6.49 9.23
C VAL A 391 -1.59 -7.12 7.98
N TRP A 392 -2.88 -7.49 8.07
CA TRP A 392 -3.71 -7.90 6.94
C TRP A 392 -3.54 -6.99 5.73
N ASP A 393 -3.32 -7.60 4.56
CA ASP A 393 -3.12 -6.94 3.26
C ASP A 393 -1.95 -5.92 3.22
N LYS A 394 -0.95 -6.10 4.09
CA LYS A 394 0.27 -5.27 4.09
C LYS A 394 1.47 -6.18 3.88
N PRO A 395 2.04 -6.26 2.67
CA PRO A 395 3.26 -7.03 2.47
C PRO A 395 4.40 -6.40 3.28
N ARG A 396 5.31 -7.20 3.83
CA ARG A 396 6.48 -6.72 4.60
C ARG A 396 7.45 -5.93 3.74
N VAL A 397 7.55 -6.31 2.48
CA VAL A 397 8.44 -5.74 1.47
C VAL A 397 7.62 -5.34 0.27
N ILE A 398 7.86 -4.15 -0.24
CA ILE A 398 7.27 -3.67 -1.49
C ILE A 398 8.31 -3.92 -2.58
N GLY A 399 8.03 -4.86 -3.48
CA GLY A 399 8.80 -5.10 -4.70
C GLY A 399 8.30 -4.22 -5.85
N ARG A 400 9.24 -3.71 -6.66
CA ARG A 400 8.99 -2.91 -7.86
C ARG A 400 9.62 -3.50 -9.13
N ALA A 401 10.24 -4.66 -9.02
CA ALA A 401 10.62 -5.46 -10.18
C ALA A 401 9.37 -6.07 -10.84
N GLU A 402 9.44 -6.26 -12.15
CA GLU A 402 8.39 -6.91 -12.94
C GLU A 402 8.91 -8.24 -13.50
N ASN A 403 8.03 -9.23 -13.48
CA ASN A 403 8.32 -10.57 -13.98
C ASN A 403 7.64 -10.75 -15.33
N TYR A 404 8.41 -10.76 -16.41
CA TYR A 404 7.93 -11.12 -17.75
C TYR A 404 8.24 -12.60 -18.02
N PRO A 405 7.58 -13.27 -18.98
CA PRO A 405 7.81 -14.69 -19.25
C PRO A 405 9.30 -15.04 -19.42
N GLN A 406 10.04 -14.25 -20.22
CA GLN A 406 11.46 -14.47 -20.51
C GLN A 406 12.42 -13.47 -19.83
N HIS A 407 11.89 -12.40 -19.21
CA HIS A 407 12.71 -11.31 -18.68
C HIS A 407 12.33 -10.94 -17.24
N ILE A 408 13.30 -10.41 -16.49
CA ILE A 408 13.06 -9.66 -15.25
C ILE A 408 13.33 -8.20 -15.57
N ALA A 409 12.41 -7.31 -15.20
CA ALA A 409 12.58 -5.87 -15.39
C ALA A 409 12.72 -5.14 -14.05
N LEU A 410 13.74 -4.29 -13.92
CA LEU A 410 13.93 -3.41 -12.77
C LEU A 410 13.65 -1.96 -13.13
N PRO A 411 13.22 -1.13 -12.18
CA PRO A 411 13.12 0.31 -12.39
C PRO A 411 14.47 0.91 -12.84
N ARG A 412 14.43 1.87 -13.77
CA ARG A 412 15.63 2.48 -14.38
C ARG A 412 16.61 3.08 -13.37
N GLY A 413 16.11 3.58 -12.25
CA GLY A 413 16.92 4.15 -11.17
C GLY A 413 17.83 3.13 -10.47
N CYS A 414 17.61 1.83 -10.67
CA CYS A 414 18.44 0.75 -10.15
C CYS A 414 19.69 0.48 -11.01
N LEU A 415 19.92 1.19 -12.12
CA LEU A 415 20.99 0.89 -13.09
C LEU A 415 22.38 0.85 -12.44
N GLU A 416 22.76 1.90 -11.72
CA GLU A 416 24.08 2.01 -11.07
C GLU A 416 24.28 0.89 -10.03
N ALA A 417 23.22 0.58 -9.26
CA ALA A 417 23.26 -0.48 -8.27
C ALA A 417 23.37 -1.87 -8.92
N ALA A 418 22.68 -2.09 -10.05
CA ALA A 418 22.77 -3.33 -10.82
C ALA A 418 24.16 -3.50 -11.44
N GLN A 419 24.72 -2.46 -12.06
CA GLN A 419 26.07 -2.49 -12.61
C GLN A 419 27.13 -2.75 -11.53
N THR A 420 26.98 -2.11 -10.36
CA THR A 420 27.87 -2.35 -9.20
C THR A 420 27.76 -3.79 -8.72
N LEU A 421 26.54 -4.34 -8.65
CA LEU A 421 26.32 -5.74 -8.27
C LEU A 421 26.99 -6.71 -9.25
N LEU A 422 26.85 -6.48 -10.56
CA LEU A 422 27.48 -7.30 -11.59
C LEU A 422 29.01 -7.22 -11.51
N ALA A 423 29.57 -6.01 -11.42
CA ALA A 423 31.01 -5.79 -11.29
C ALA A 423 31.61 -6.46 -10.04
N ASN A 424 30.94 -6.36 -8.90
CA ASN A 424 31.38 -7.00 -7.65
C ASN A 424 31.41 -8.54 -7.74
N ASN A 425 30.66 -9.12 -8.67
CA ASN A 425 30.62 -10.55 -8.93
C ASN A 425 31.45 -10.97 -10.17
N GLY A 426 32.25 -10.06 -10.71
CA GLY A 426 33.11 -10.35 -11.88
C GLY A 426 32.36 -10.46 -13.20
N ILE A 427 31.10 -10.01 -13.25
CA ILE A 427 30.25 -10.11 -14.44
C ILE A 427 30.38 -8.82 -15.26
N ARG A 428 30.80 -8.93 -16.51
CA ARG A 428 30.83 -7.79 -17.44
C ARG A 428 29.42 -7.46 -17.93
N CYS A 429 29.00 -6.22 -17.70
CA CYS A 429 27.71 -5.71 -18.14
C CYS A 429 27.79 -5.21 -19.59
N GLU A 430 27.03 -5.83 -20.50
CA GLU A 430 26.87 -5.39 -21.88
C GLU A 430 25.55 -4.61 -22.00
N LEU A 431 25.63 -3.28 -21.88
CA LEU A 431 24.47 -2.42 -21.87
C LEU A 431 23.99 -2.11 -23.30
N ARG A 432 22.77 -2.51 -23.64
CA ARG A 432 22.06 -2.12 -24.86
C ARG A 432 21.06 -1.03 -24.52
N ASP A 433 21.32 0.20 -24.96
CA ASP A 433 20.46 1.34 -24.71
C ASP A 433 19.39 1.48 -25.81
N GLU A 434 18.13 1.21 -25.45
CA GLU A 434 16.94 1.36 -26.29
C GLU A 434 16.04 2.52 -25.82
N ARG A 435 16.56 3.40 -24.97
CA ARG A 435 15.82 4.61 -24.56
C ARG A 435 15.60 5.53 -25.75
N TYR A 436 14.48 6.22 -25.72
CA TYR A 436 14.19 7.27 -26.69
C TYR A 436 15.00 8.52 -26.36
N ALA A 437 15.96 8.87 -27.24
CA ALA A 437 16.83 10.03 -27.07
C ALA A 437 16.10 11.37 -27.24
N GLY A 438 14.96 11.36 -27.94
CA GLY A 438 14.17 12.55 -28.25
C GLY A 438 14.45 13.13 -29.62
N GLU A 439 13.56 14.03 -30.04
CA GLU A 439 13.75 14.89 -31.21
C GLU A 439 14.45 16.18 -30.79
N ALA A 440 15.42 16.63 -31.59
CA ALA A 440 16.11 17.88 -31.33
C ALA A 440 15.16 19.09 -31.42
N ILE A 441 15.25 20.00 -30.45
CA ILE A 441 14.49 21.25 -30.42
C ILE A 441 15.46 22.44 -30.30
N ALA A 442 15.28 23.42 -31.18
CA ALA A 442 16.05 24.66 -31.14
C ALA A 442 15.40 25.63 -30.14
N VAL A 443 15.88 25.62 -28.89
CA VAL A 443 15.43 26.53 -27.83
C VAL A 443 16.62 27.06 -27.03
N GLY A 444 16.67 28.37 -26.83
CA GLY A 444 17.66 29.03 -25.99
C GLY A 444 17.12 29.27 -24.58
N PHE A 445 18.02 29.57 -23.62
CA PHE A 445 17.64 30.05 -22.30
C PHE A 445 17.81 31.57 -22.24
N ALA A 446 16.71 32.31 -22.07
CA ALA A 446 16.65 33.77 -22.10
C ALA A 446 16.86 34.42 -20.71
N GLY A 447 17.43 33.70 -19.75
CA GLY A 447 17.71 34.21 -18.40
C GLY A 447 19.13 33.94 -17.95
N THR A 448 19.48 34.42 -16.75
CA THR A 448 20.77 34.14 -16.11
C THR A 448 20.52 33.32 -14.85
N LEU A 449 21.15 32.15 -14.75
CA LEU A 449 21.13 31.36 -13.52
C LEU A 449 22.02 32.02 -12.47
N ARG A 450 21.58 32.02 -11.22
CA ARG A 450 22.45 32.34 -10.09
C ARG A 450 23.51 31.24 -9.93
N LEU A 451 24.62 31.54 -9.26
CA LEU A 451 25.72 30.59 -9.07
C LEU A 451 25.29 29.28 -8.37
N ASP A 452 24.42 29.38 -7.36
CA ASP A 452 23.82 28.22 -6.67
C ASP A 452 22.97 27.36 -7.62
N GLN A 453 22.21 28.00 -8.50
CA GLN A 453 21.39 27.33 -9.51
C GLN A 453 22.22 26.72 -10.65
N GLU A 454 23.30 27.39 -11.07
CA GLU A 454 24.24 26.91 -12.08
C GLU A 454 24.95 25.64 -11.60
N THR A 455 25.44 25.67 -10.36
CA THR A 455 26.07 24.50 -9.72
C THR A 455 25.11 23.31 -9.68
N ALA A 456 23.85 23.55 -9.31
CA ALA A 456 22.82 22.52 -9.33
C ALA A 456 22.57 22.00 -10.75
N ALA A 457 22.43 22.87 -11.75
CA ALA A 457 22.20 22.48 -13.14
C ALA A 457 23.35 21.63 -13.71
N VAL A 458 24.60 22.04 -13.50
CA VAL A 458 25.79 21.29 -13.92
C VAL A 458 25.86 19.92 -13.26
N ALA A 459 25.58 19.83 -11.95
CA ALA A 459 25.54 18.56 -11.24
C ALA A 459 24.45 17.62 -11.82
N MET A 460 23.27 18.15 -12.14
CA MET A 460 22.20 17.35 -12.77
C MET A 460 22.55 16.90 -14.19
N LEU A 461 23.20 17.74 -15.01
CA LEU A 461 23.50 17.44 -16.43
C LEU A 461 24.49 16.30 -16.64
N ARG A 462 25.33 16.00 -15.65
CA ARG A 462 26.27 14.85 -15.68
C ARG A 462 25.57 13.49 -15.69
N HIS A 463 24.27 13.47 -15.39
CA HIS A 463 23.49 12.24 -15.28
C HIS A 463 22.26 12.30 -16.17
N ASP A 464 21.93 11.17 -16.78
CA ASP A 464 20.70 11.05 -17.58
C ASP A 464 19.46 11.13 -16.69
N VAL A 465 19.53 10.49 -15.51
CA VAL A 465 18.46 10.43 -14.51
C VAL A 465 18.91 10.94 -13.15
N GLY A 466 18.03 11.67 -12.46
CA GLY A 466 18.26 12.08 -11.08
C GLY A 466 17.17 12.95 -10.47
N VAL A 467 17.25 13.13 -9.15
CA VAL A 467 16.40 14.03 -8.38
C VAL A 467 17.19 15.26 -7.92
N LEU A 468 16.63 16.44 -8.18
CA LEU A 468 17.05 17.71 -7.58
C LEU A 468 16.20 18.00 -6.34
N CYS A 469 16.83 17.94 -5.17
CA CYS A 469 16.21 18.35 -3.91
C CYS A 469 16.47 19.84 -3.69
N ALA A 470 15.45 20.68 -3.84
CA ALA A 470 15.61 22.13 -3.69
C ALA A 470 14.38 22.79 -3.02
N PRO A 471 14.60 23.69 -2.05
CA PRO A 471 13.53 24.32 -1.31
C PRO A 471 12.60 25.13 -2.21
N THR A 472 11.42 25.48 -1.69
CA THR A 472 10.54 26.45 -2.36
C THR A 472 11.28 27.78 -2.53
N ALA A 473 10.99 28.50 -3.62
CA ALA A 473 11.69 29.73 -4.01
C ALA A 473 13.16 29.59 -4.46
N PHE A 474 13.79 28.40 -4.42
CA PHE A 474 15.12 28.20 -5.02
C PHE A 474 15.12 28.46 -6.54
N GLY A 475 13.98 28.25 -7.20
CA GLY A 475 13.83 28.42 -8.64
C GLY A 475 13.88 27.12 -9.43
N LYS A 476 13.27 26.03 -8.90
CA LYS A 476 13.18 24.72 -9.56
C LYS A 476 12.74 24.81 -11.03
N THR A 477 11.70 25.60 -11.32
CA THR A 477 11.21 25.81 -12.69
C THR A 477 12.22 26.54 -13.59
N VAL A 478 13.03 27.45 -13.03
CA VAL A 478 14.07 28.19 -13.78
C VAL A 478 15.19 27.23 -14.18
N ILE A 479 15.65 26.40 -13.24
CA ILE A 479 16.64 25.36 -13.50
C ILE A 479 16.10 24.38 -14.53
N ALA A 480 14.85 23.94 -14.39
CA ALA A 480 14.23 23.05 -15.36
C ALA A 480 14.20 23.65 -16.77
N ALA A 481 13.89 24.94 -16.92
CA ALA A 481 13.95 25.64 -18.21
C ALA A 481 15.38 25.65 -18.78
N ALA A 482 16.39 25.94 -17.95
CA ALA A 482 17.78 25.87 -18.38
C ALA A 482 18.21 24.44 -18.77
N MET A 483 17.75 23.42 -18.06
CA MET A 483 17.97 22.01 -18.40
C MET A 483 17.36 21.63 -19.74
N ILE A 484 16.13 22.10 -20.03
CA ILE A 484 15.46 21.90 -21.33
C ILE A 484 16.30 22.53 -22.45
N ALA A 485 16.72 23.78 -22.27
CA ALA A 485 17.52 24.48 -23.27
C ALA A 485 18.89 23.82 -23.52
N ARG A 486 19.57 23.38 -22.46
CA ARG A 486 20.90 22.74 -22.56
C ARG A 486 20.85 21.34 -23.18
N ARG A 487 19.80 20.56 -22.90
CA ARG A 487 19.62 19.24 -23.50
C ARG A 487 19.09 19.33 -24.93
N GLY A 488 18.26 20.33 -25.23
CA GLY A 488 17.78 20.60 -26.58
C GLY A 488 16.97 19.46 -27.19
N VAL A 489 16.25 18.67 -26.36
CA VAL A 489 15.39 17.57 -26.82
C VAL A 489 13.94 17.77 -26.40
N ASN A 490 13.02 17.18 -27.16
CA ASN A 490 11.61 17.29 -26.86
C ASN A 490 11.27 16.79 -25.45
N THR A 491 10.52 17.62 -24.70
CA THR A 491 10.35 17.49 -23.26
C THR A 491 8.88 17.45 -22.84
N LEU A 492 8.55 16.50 -21.95
CA LEU A 492 7.28 16.45 -21.24
C LEU A 492 7.49 16.84 -19.76
N VAL A 493 6.77 17.86 -19.31
CA VAL A 493 6.72 18.27 -17.91
C VAL A 493 5.46 17.72 -17.26
N LEU A 494 5.62 16.88 -16.25
CA LEU A 494 4.55 16.29 -15.46
C LEU A 494 4.30 17.12 -14.20
N VAL A 495 3.06 17.57 -14.03
CA VAL A 495 2.60 18.31 -12.84
C VAL A 495 1.40 17.64 -12.20
N HIS A 496 1.16 17.89 -10.91
CA HIS A 496 0.04 17.26 -10.19
C HIS A 496 -1.24 18.11 -10.16
N ARG A 497 -1.20 19.39 -10.59
CA ARG A 497 -2.37 20.31 -10.60
C ARG A 497 -2.43 21.19 -11.83
N THR A 498 -3.65 21.61 -12.19
CA THR A 498 -3.91 22.50 -13.34
C THR A 498 -3.37 23.91 -13.10
N GLU A 499 -3.34 24.40 -11.86
CA GLU A 499 -2.75 25.69 -11.50
C GLU A 499 -1.25 25.72 -11.78
N LEU A 500 -0.54 24.64 -11.43
CA LEU A 500 0.90 24.49 -11.69
C LEU A 500 1.18 24.42 -13.18
N LEU A 501 0.35 23.73 -13.96
CA LEU A 501 0.47 23.70 -15.42
C LEU A 501 0.51 25.11 -16.01
N LYS A 502 -0.38 26.01 -15.56
CA LYS A 502 -0.42 27.39 -16.04
C LYS A 502 0.85 28.15 -15.65
N GLN A 503 1.31 27.99 -14.41
CA GLN A 503 2.53 28.63 -13.92
C GLN A 503 3.77 28.16 -14.69
N TRP A 504 3.89 26.85 -14.92
CA TRP A 504 4.94 26.26 -15.73
C TRP A 504 4.93 26.80 -17.16
N ARG A 505 3.75 26.89 -17.79
CA ARG A 505 3.63 27.44 -19.14
C ARG A 505 4.13 28.88 -19.22
N GLU A 506 3.68 29.74 -18.30
CA GLU A 506 4.13 31.15 -18.25
C GLU A 506 5.64 31.25 -18.03
N ARG A 507 6.20 30.42 -17.14
CA ARG A 507 7.63 30.43 -16.83
C ARG A 507 8.48 29.93 -18.00
N LEU A 508 8.09 28.81 -18.63
CA LEU A 508 8.82 28.28 -19.79
C LEU A 508 8.74 29.25 -20.98
N GLN A 509 7.59 29.90 -21.23
CA GLN A 509 7.48 30.92 -22.27
C GLN A 509 8.47 32.08 -22.03
N ALA A 510 8.55 32.57 -20.80
CA ALA A 510 9.46 33.66 -20.45
C ALA A 510 10.94 33.24 -20.52
N PHE A 511 11.30 32.10 -19.92
CA PHE A 511 12.70 31.68 -19.81
C PHE A 511 13.26 30.99 -21.06
N LEU A 512 12.42 30.50 -21.97
CA LEU A 512 12.86 29.94 -23.25
C LEU A 512 12.71 30.92 -24.42
N GLY A 513 12.16 32.13 -24.17
CA GLY A 513 11.93 33.13 -25.22
C GLY A 513 10.97 32.68 -26.31
N VAL A 514 10.06 31.73 -26.02
CA VAL A 514 9.15 31.15 -27.02
C VAL A 514 7.77 31.80 -26.99
N GLY A 515 7.20 32.01 -28.18
CA GLY A 515 5.89 32.62 -28.37
C GLY A 515 4.71 31.77 -27.86
N LYS A 516 3.51 32.37 -27.89
CA LYS A 516 2.26 31.65 -27.58
C LYS A 516 2.03 30.55 -28.62
N GLY A 517 1.75 29.33 -28.16
CA GLY A 517 1.47 28.17 -29.03
C GLY A 517 2.64 27.18 -29.21
N VAL A 518 3.86 27.54 -28.78
CA VAL A 518 5.03 26.64 -28.85
C VAL A 518 5.02 25.60 -27.72
N ILE A 519 4.40 25.93 -26.59
CA ILE A 519 4.29 25.04 -25.42
C ILE A 519 2.88 24.45 -25.38
N GLY A 520 2.78 23.14 -25.57
CA GLY A 520 1.51 22.44 -25.48
C GLY A 520 1.12 22.10 -24.05
N THR A 521 -0.16 21.81 -23.87
CA THR A 521 -0.73 21.52 -22.55
C THR A 521 -1.78 20.43 -22.59
N MET A 522 -1.81 19.59 -21.55
CA MET A 522 -2.86 18.62 -21.31
C MET A 522 -3.33 18.69 -19.86
N GLY A 523 -4.58 19.08 -19.64
CA GLY A 523 -5.16 19.20 -18.31
C GLY A 523 -6.53 19.86 -18.30
N GLY A 524 -7.33 19.58 -17.28
CA GLY A 524 -8.65 20.21 -17.10
C GLY A 524 -9.64 19.93 -18.25
N GLY A 525 -9.55 18.76 -18.88
CA GLY A 525 -10.42 18.34 -19.99
C GLY A 525 -10.02 18.87 -21.37
N LYS A 526 -8.88 19.57 -21.49
CA LYS A 526 -8.35 20.06 -22.77
C LYS A 526 -6.98 19.44 -23.06
N ALA A 527 -6.71 19.15 -24.33
CA ALA A 527 -5.42 18.67 -24.81
C ALA A 527 -5.06 19.43 -26.09
N GLN A 528 -3.95 20.16 -26.05
CA GLN A 528 -3.34 20.85 -27.18
C GLN A 528 -1.84 20.63 -27.05
N LEU A 529 -1.39 19.45 -27.46
CA LEU A 529 0.01 19.02 -27.36
C LEU A 529 0.75 19.38 -28.66
N THR A 530 2.03 19.72 -28.52
CA THR A 530 2.90 20.10 -29.64
C THR A 530 3.89 19.00 -30.02
N GLY A 531 4.16 18.05 -29.13
CA GLY A 531 5.22 17.05 -29.28
C GLY A 531 6.63 17.60 -29.05
N ARG A 532 6.78 18.92 -28.82
CA ARG A 532 8.08 19.59 -28.61
C ARG A 532 8.33 19.87 -27.14
N ILE A 533 7.58 20.79 -26.54
CA ILE A 533 7.64 21.07 -25.11
C ILE A 533 6.22 21.10 -24.60
N ASP A 534 5.84 20.07 -23.85
CA ASP A 534 4.47 19.90 -23.40
C ASP A 534 4.39 19.78 -21.88
N ILE A 535 3.31 20.31 -21.31
CA ILE A 535 3.04 20.24 -19.87
C ILE A 535 1.74 19.47 -19.65
N ALA A 536 1.81 18.38 -18.91
CA ALA A 536 0.66 17.52 -18.65
C ALA A 536 0.38 17.35 -17.16
N VAL A 537 -0.89 17.45 -16.79
CA VAL A 537 -1.34 17.02 -15.47
C VAL A 537 -1.32 15.50 -15.42
N MET A 538 -0.63 14.90 -14.46
CA MET A 538 -0.47 13.45 -14.33
C MET A 538 -1.81 12.69 -14.36
N GLN A 539 -2.83 13.21 -13.67
CA GLN A 539 -4.18 12.62 -13.66
C GLN A 539 -4.87 12.62 -15.03
N SER A 540 -4.45 13.50 -15.95
CA SER A 540 -4.99 13.51 -17.31
C SER A 540 -4.32 12.45 -18.20
N LEU A 541 -3.10 12.02 -17.84
CA LEU A 541 -2.34 10.98 -18.53
C LEU A 541 -2.65 9.57 -18.06
N SER A 542 -3.09 9.40 -16.81
CA SER A 542 -3.50 8.10 -16.26
C SER A 542 -4.98 8.11 -15.94
N ARG A 543 -5.78 7.34 -16.69
CA ARG A 543 -7.24 7.19 -16.48
C ARG A 543 -7.59 5.72 -16.32
N ARG A 544 -8.19 5.36 -15.17
CA ARG A 544 -8.65 3.98 -14.87
C ARG A 544 -7.57 2.90 -15.02
N GLY A 545 -6.31 3.23 -14.80
CA GLY A 545 -5.18 2.30 -14.92
C GLY A 545 -4.43 2.40 -16.25
N ASP A 546 -5.07 2.93 -17.29
CA ASP A 546 -4.44 3.11 -18.60
C ASP A 546 -3.64 4.41 -18.64
N VAL A 547 -2.40 4.31 -19.12
CA VAL A 547 -1.50 5.45 -19.32
C VAL A 547 -1.50 5.83 -20.80
N HIS A 548 -1.60 7.12 -21.08
CA HIS A 548 -1.67 7.63 -22.44
C HIS A 548 -0.35 7.38 -23.19
N PRO A 549 -0.35 6.73 -24.37
CA PRO A 549 0.89 6.34 -25.10
C PRO A 549 1.83 7.49 -25.49
N LEU A 550 1.36 8.73 -25.39
CA LEU A 550 2.16 9.93 -25.68
C LEU A 550 3.42 10.02 -24.82
N VAL A 551 3.41 9.44 -23.62
CA VAL A 551 4.54 9.50 -22.67
C VAL A 551 5.81 8.83 -23.22
N GLU A 552 5.66 7.97 -24.22
CA GLU A 552 6.78 7.31 -24.91
C GLU A 552 7.47 8.21 -25.94
N ARG A 553 6.86 9.34 -26.32
CA ARG A 553 7.30 10.18 -27.44
C ARG A 553 8.23 11.33 -27.06
N TYR A 554 8.79 11.35 -25.84
CA TYR A 554 9.64 12.45 -25.36
C TYR A 554 11.01 11.94 -24.94
N GLY A 555 12.07 12.62 -25.37
CA GLY A 555 13.45 12.32 -24.96
C GLY A 555 13.74 12.71 -23.53
N GLN A 556 13.00 13.70 -23.01
CA GLN A 556 13.13 14.18 -21.65
C GLN A 556 11.77 14.23 -20.92
N VAL A 557 11.74 13.72 -19.69
CA VAL A 557 10.62 13.89 -18.77
C VAL A 557 11.07 14.60 -17.52
N ILE A 558 10.32 15.64 -17.12
CA ILE A 558 10.54 16.39 -15.88
C ILE A 558 9.33 16.18 -14.98
N VAL A 559 9.55 15.78 -13.75
CA VAL A 559 8.51 15.48 -12.77
C VAL A 559 8.52 16.54 -11.68
N ASP A 560 7.56 17.47 -11.71
CA ASP A 560 7.42 18.50 -10.68
C ASP A 560 6.72 17.95 -9.44
N GLU A 561 7.24 18.31 -8.26
CA GLU A 561 6.88 17.70 -6.98
C GLU A 561 6.88 16.17 -7.04
N CYS A 562 8.03 15.62 -7.44
CA CYS A 562 8.21 14.18 -7.66
C CYS A 562 7.99 13.32 -6.40
N HIS A 563 7.85 13.92 -5.20
CA HIS A 563 7.38 13.22 -4.01
C HIS A 563 5.98 12.59 -4.17
N HIS A 564 5.20 13.01 -5.17
CA HIS A 564 3.93 12.39 -5.52
C HIS A 564 4.06 11.08 -6.32
N VAL A 565 5.23 10.77 -6.90
CA VAL A 565 5.42 9.65 -7.84
C VAL A 565 5.00 8.31 -7.26
N GLY A 566 5.22 8.05 -5.97
CA GLY A 566 4.88 6.74 -5.43
C GLY A 566 3.40 6.54 -5.12
N ALA A 567 2.50 7.31 -5.75
CA ALA A 567 1.13 6.88 -6.00
C ALA A 567 1.09 5.93 -7.20
N VAL A 568 0.28 4.87 -7.14
CA VAL A 568 0.26 3.78 -8.15
C VAL A 568 0.09 4.31 -9.58
N SER A 569 -0.85 5.24 -9.80
CA SER A 569 -1.12 5.81 -11.12
C SER A 569 0.02 6.69 -11.65
N PHE A 570 0.84 7.26 -10.77
CA PHE A 570 1.95 8.12 -11.17
C PHE A 570 3.22 7.30 -11.42
N ASP A 571 3.43 6.24 -10.64
CA ASP A 571 4.44 5.20 -10.88
C ASP A 571 4.25 4.57 -12.28
N ALA A 572 3.02 4.24 -12.65
CA ALA A 572 2.67 3.68 -13.96
C ALA A 572 3.08 4.58 -15.15
N ILE A 573 2.90 5.90 -15.03
CA ILE A 573 3.29 6.87 -16.07
C ILE A 573 4.80 6.79 -16.34
N LEU A 574 5.60 6.77 -15.27
CA LEU A 574 7.05 6.69 -15.41
C LEU A 574 7.49 5.31 -15.89
N LYS A 575 6.85 4.22 -15.43
CA LYS A 575 7.14 2.88 -15.94
C LYS A 575 6.97 2.73 -17.45
N GLN A 576 6.02 3.43 -18.06
CA GLN A 576 5.82 3.39 -19.52
C GLN A 576 6.72 4.39 -20.29
N THR A 577 7.26 5.39 -19.62
CA THR A 577 8.08 6.43 -20.26
C THR A 577 9.40 5.86 -20.80
N LYS A 578 9.69 6.03 -22.10
CA LYS A 578 10.95 5.58 -22.72
C LYS A 578 12.06 6.64 -22.75
N ALA A 579 11.80 7.83 -22.22
CA ALA A 579 12.72 8.96 -22.23
C ALA A 579 14.12 8.58 -21.70
N ARG A 580 15.16 8.95 -22.46
CA ARG A 580 16.55 8.87 -22.02
C ARG A 580 16.77 9.67 -20.74
N TYR A 581 16.19 10.86 -20.68
CA TYR A 581 16.40 11.80 -19.59
C TYR A 581 15.20 11.89 -18.67
N VAL A 582 15.37 11.64 -17.36
CA VAL A 582 14.30 11.75 -16.36
C VAL A 582 14.77 12.60 -15.18
N LEU A 583 14.08 13.71 -14.92
CA LEU A 583 14.43 14.67 -13.88
C LEU A 583 13.31 14.79 -12.85
N GLY A 584 13.56 14.40 -11.61
CA GLY A 584 12.67 14.66 -10.48
C GLY A 584 12.97 15.99 -9.81
N LEU A 585 11.96 16.82 -9.56
CA LEU A 585 12.08 18.08 -8.84
C LEU A 585 11.25 18.02 -7.56
N THR A 586 11.85 18.23 -6.39
CA THR A 586 11.08 18.35 -5.15
C THR A 586 11.80 19.13 -4.06
N ALA A 587 11.05 19.71 -3.13
CA ALA A 587 11.60 20.27 -1.89
C ALA A 587 11.78 19.21 -0.79
N THR A 588 10.98 18.14 -0.83
CA THR A 588 10.89 17.16 0.25
C THR A 588 10.92 15.75 -0.33
N PRO A 589 12.10 15.14 -0.50
CA PRO A 589 12.20 13.78 -1.01
C PRO A 589 11.64 12.76 -0.02
N ILE A 590 11.57 13.09 1.27
CA ILE A 590 11.04 12.22 2.32
C ILE A 590 9.51 12.31 2.35
N ARG A 591 8.85 11.15 2.26
CA ARG A 591 7.38 11.04 2.35
C ARG A 591 6.93 10.58 3.73
N ARG A 592 5.75 11.02 4.15
CA ARG A 592 5.14 10.60 5.43
C ARG A 592 4.75 9.12 5.49
N ASP A 593 4.49 8.51 4.35
CA ASP A 593 4.17 7.09 4.23
C ASP A 593 5.42 6.20 4.14
N GLY A 594 6.61 6.82 4.05
CA GLY A 594 7.91 6.15 3.92
C GLY A 594 8.13 5.47 2.56
N GLN A 595 7.30 5.73 1.55
CA GLN A 595 7.42 5.16 0.20
C GLN A 595 8.25 6.05 -0.75
N GLN A 596 9.18 6.86 -0.22
CA GLN A 596 10.12 7.63 -1.04
C GLN A 596 11.06 6.78 -1.93
N PRO A 597 11.42 5.51 -1.62
CA PRO A 597 12.28 4.73 -2.51
C PRO A 597 11.76 4.61 -3.94
N ILE A 598 10.43 4.63 -4.13
CA ILE A 598 9.79 4.62 -5.47
C ILE A 598 10.24 5.81 -6.31
N ILE A 599 10.44 6.98 -5.69
CA ILE A 599 10.93 8.18 -6.40
C ILE A 599 12.31 7.90 -6.99
N PHE A 600 13.21 7.30 -6.21
CA PHE A 600 14.57 7.03 -6.66
C PHE A 600 14.63 5.89 -7.67
N MET A 601 13.76 4.89 -7.53
CA MET A 601 13.61 3.80 -8.49
C MET A 601 13.17 4.30 -9.88
N GLN A 602 12.32 5.34 -9.94
CA GLN A 602 11.83 5.86 -11.22
C GLN A 602 12.65 7.04 -11.76
N CYS A 603 12.99 8.00 -10.92
CA CYS A 603 13.68 9.23 -11.31
C CYS A 603 15.21 9.15 -11.16
N GLY A 604 15.76 8.13 -10.51
CA GLY A 604 17.17 8.05 -10.14
C GLY A 604 17.50 8.65 -8.76
N PRO A 605 18.74 8.52 -8.27
CA PRO A 605 19.13 9.02 -6.95
C PRO A 605 19.16 10.55 -6.89
N ILE A 606 19.26 11.09 -5.67
CA ILE A 606 19.47 12.54 -5.48
C ILE A 606 20.85 12.89 -6.01
N ARG A 607 20.94 13.74 -7.04
CA ARG A 607 22.21 14.20 -7.62
C ARG A 607 22.68 15.51 -7.03
N HIS A 608 21.75 16.32 -6.52
CA HIS A 608 22.06 17.58 -5.87
C HIS A 608 20.99 17.94 -4.84
N THR A 609 21.45 18.39 -3.67
CA THR A 609 20.60 18.97 -2.62
C THR A 609 21.01 20.43 -2.45
N ALA A 610 20.14 21.33 -2.88
CA ALA A 610 20.36 22.77 -2.74
C ALA A 610 20.09 23.20 -1.29
N SER A 611 21.02 23.95 -0.72
CA SER A 611 20.82 24.64 0.55
C SER A 611 19.84 25.79 0.39
N ASN A 612 19.26 26.27 1.51
CA ASN A 612 18.49 27.50 1.48
C ASN A 612 19.37 28.65 0.95
N PRO A 613 18.85 29.52 0.07
CA PRO A 613 19.59 30.68 -0.41
C PRO A 613 20.13 31.51 0.76
N ILE A 614 21.34 32.06 0.62
CA ILE A 614 22.05 32.82 1.67
C ILE A 614 21.23 34.04 2.16
N GLY A 615 20.21 34.49 1.41
CA GLY A 615 19.27 35.56 1.77
C GLY A 615 17.78 35.16 1.85
N ALA A 616 17.44 33.87 1.91
CA ALA A 616 16.08 33.46 2.31
C ALA A 616 15.82 33.92 3.75
N PRO A 617 14.59 34.33 4.13
CA PRO A 617 14.29 34.73 5.51
C PRO A 617 14.77 33.64 6.47
N ARG A 618 15.81 33.95 7.24
CA ARG A 618 16.48 32.98 8.13
C ARG A 618 15.62 32.66 9.36
N ASP A 619 14.73 33.57 9.72
CA ASP A 619 13.85 33.43 10.87
C ASP A 619 12.50 32.83 10.48
N LEU A 620 12.47 31.53 10.21
CA LEU A 620 11.24 30.76 10.34
C LEU A 620 11.01 30.49 11.84
N VAL A 621 10.41 31.45 12.55
CA VAL A 621 10.05 31.26 13.95
C VAL A 621 8.71 30.53 14.03
N VAL A 622 8.77 29.29 14.53
CA VAL A 622 7.57 28.53 14.89
C VAL A 622 7.26 28.84 16.33
N VAL A 623 6.21 29.62 16.59
CA VAL A 623 5.75 29.93 17.95
C VAL A 623 4.56 29.02 18.29
N PRO A 624 4.76 27.90 19.01
CA PRO A 624 3.66 27.05 19.44
C PRO A 624 2.84 27.77 20.50
N HIS A 625 1.54 27.90 20.28
CA HIS A 625 0.59 28.36 21.28
C HIS A 625 -0.13 27.14 21.85
N MET A 626 0.13 26.83 23.12
CA MET A 626 -0.49 25.73 23.83
C MET A 626 -1.64 26.27 24.67
N ARG A 627 -2.75 25.53 24.71
CA ARG A 627 -3.91 25.84 25.54
C ARG A 627 -4.36 24.55 26.19
N ASP A 628 -4.28 24.52 27.51
CA ASP A 628 -4.77 23.42 28.31
C ASP A 628 -6.22 23.71 28.66
N ALA A 629 -7.13 22.98 28.02
CA ALA A 629 -8.55 23.07 28.25
C ALA A 629 -9.11 21.67 28.47
N ARG A 630 -10.03 21.53 29.43
CA ARG A 630 -10.75 20.28 29.66
C ARG A 630 -11.69 20.04 28.48
N ILE A 631 -11.57 18.88 27.87
CA ILE A 631 -12.46 18.44 26.78
C ILE A 631 -13.41 17.41 27.36
N ASP A 632 -14.67 17.81 27.52
CA ASP A 632 -15.73 16.90 27.99
C ASP A 632 -16.30 16.12 26.81
N LEU A 633 -15.61 15.05 26.45
CA LEU A 633 -16.07 14.06 25.47
C LEU A 633 -16.05 12.66 26.10
N PRO A 634 -17.00 11.77 25.74
CA PRO A 634 -16.94 10.38 26.15
C PRO A 634 -15.61 9.74 25.74
N VAL A 635 -15.07 8.83 26.56
CA VAL A 635 -13.83 8.09 26.24
C VAL A 635 -13.96 7.27 24.94
N THR A 636 -15.19 6.95 24.55
CA THR A 636 -15.54 6.26 23.29
C THR A 636 -15.64 7.19 22.08
N ALA A 637 -15.51 8.51 22.25
CA ALA A 637 -15.66 9.49 21.18
C ALA A 637 -14.59 9.28 20.10
N GLY A 638 -15.03 9.29 18.83
CA GLY A 638 -14.12 9.18 17.71
C GLY A 638 -13.33 10.48 17.49
N ILE A 639 -12.22 10.39 16.75
CA ILE A 639 -11.38 11.56 16.43
C ILE A 639 -12.15 12.69 15.72
N GLN A 640 -13.22 12.37 14.98
CA GLN A 640 -14.06 13.36 14.30
C GLN A 640 -14.87 14.21 15.28
N ASP A 641 -15.30 13.63 16.40
CA ASP A 641 -16.04 14.35 17.44
C ASP A 641 -15.09 15.29 18.20
N VAL A 642 -13.86 14.85 18.45
CA VAL A 642 -12.78 15.69 18.99
C VAL A 642 -12.51 16.89 18.08
N PHE A 643 -12.33 16.68 16.77
CA PHE A 643 -12.11 17.77 15.83
C PHE A 643 -13.31 18.73 15.73
N ARG A 644 -14.54 18.23 15.84
CA ARG A 644 -15.74 19.08 15.87
C ARG A 644 -15.78 19.93 17.14
N HIS A 645 -15.49 19.34 18.30
CA HIS A 645 -15.41 20.06 19.57
C HIS A 645 -14.36 21.19 19.51
N LEU A 646 -13.14 20.89 19.04
CA LEU A 646 -12.07 21.88 18.90
C LEU A 646 -12.38 23.02 17.93
N ALA A 647 -13.20 22.76 16.91
CA ALA A 647 -13.63 23.75 15.92
C ALA A 647 -14.75 24.67 16.43
N HIS A 648 -15.52 24.21 17.43
CA HIS A 648 -16.58 24.97 18.08
C HIS A 648 -16.15 25.59 19.41
N ASP A 649 -14.91 25.38 19.86
CA ASP A 649 -14.35 26.07 21.02
C ASP A 649 -14.20 27.56 20.71
N ALA A 650 -15.11 28.35 21.27
CA ALA A 650 -15.20 29.79 21.06
C ALA A 650 -13.98 30.51 21.65
N GLU A 651 -13.48 30.07 22.81
CA GLU A 651 -12.32 30.68 23.45
C GLU A 651 -11.04 30.43 22.64
N ARG A 652 -10.86 29.21 22.11
CA ARG A 652 -9.77 28.91 21.18
C ARG A 652 -9.85 29.79 19.94
N THR A 653 -11.04 30.03 19.42
CA THR A 653 -11.27 30.90 18.26
C THR A 653 -10.91 32.35 18.59
N ASP A 654 -11.24 32.84 19.78
CA ASP A 654 -10.92 34.19 20.22
C ASP A 654 -9.42 34.42 20.41
N VAL A 655 -8.69 33.41 20.93
CA VAL A 655 -7.21 33.45 21.01
C VAL A 655 -6.60 33.56 19.61
N ILE A 656 -7.09 32.77 18.64
CA ILE A 656 -6.63 32.86 17.24
C ILE A 656 -6.90 34.27 16.68
N ALA A 657 -8.10 34.82 16.91
CA ALA A 657 -8.46 36.15 16.44
C ALA A 657 -7.59 37.25 17.06
N THR A 658 -7.26 37.11 18.35
CA THR A 658 -6.37 38.02 19.08
C THR A 658 -4.95 38.02 18.50
N GLU A 659 -4.40 36.84 18.19
CA GLU A 659 -3.07 36.73 17.59
C GLU A 659 -3.04 37.28 16.15
N VAL A 660 -4.11 37.03 15.38
CA VAL A 660 -4.28 37.63 14.05
C VAL A 660 -4.31 39.16 14.13
N LYS A 661 -5.06 39.71 15.08
CA LYS A 661 -5.10 41.17 15.34
C LYS A 661 -3.72 41.68 15.70
N ARG A 662 -3.02 41.04 16.64
CA ARG A 662 -1.66 41.44 17.06
C ARG A 662 -0.68 41.46 15.88
N ALA A 663 -0.70 40.43 15.04
CA ALA A 663 0.14 40.36 13.85
C ALA A 663 -0.23 41.44 12.83
N HIS A 664 -1.51 41.70 12.64
CA HIS A 664 -2.01 42.75 11.76
C HIS A 664 -1.62 44.16 12.24
N ASP A 665 -1.80 44.44 13.53
CA ASP A 665 -1.45 45.73 14.17
C ASP A 665 0.06 45.98 14.09
N ALA A 666 0.88 44.92 14.12
CA ALA A 666 2.33 44.98 13.85
C ALA A 666 2.68 45.17 12.36
N GLY A 667 1.70 45.46 11.49
CA GLY A 667 1.89 45.67 10.06
C GLY A 667 2.22 44.41 9.26
N ARG A 668 2.05 43.21 9.84
CA ARG A 668 2.37 41.95 9.16
C ARG A 668 1.22 41.52 8.25
N LYS A 669 1.57 40.76 7.21
CA LYS A 669 0.59 40.08 6.34
C LYS A 669 0.23 38.73 6.96
N VAL A 670 -1.06 38.52 7.23
CA VAL A 670 -1.54 37.34 7.96
C VAL A 670 -2.29 36.39 7.03
N LEU A 671 -1.92 35.11 7.06
CA LEU A 671 -2.64 34.02 6.40
C LEU A 671 -3.12 33.03 7.47
N VAL A 672 -4.43 32.88 7.60
CA VAL A 672 -5.04 31.93 8.54
C VAL A 672 -5.52 30.70 7.77
N LEU A 673 -5.07 29.51 8.18
CA LEU A 673 -5.45 28.24 7.57
C LEU A 673 -6.28 27.41 8.56
N THR A 674 -7.45 26.94 8.12
CA THR A 674 -8.32 26.03 8.87
C THR A 674 -8.77 24.89 7.97
N GLU A 675 -8.91 23.68 8.53
CA GLU A 675 -9.36 22.50 7.77
C GLU A 675 -10.88 22.43 7.61
N ARG A 676 -11.64 23.17 8.42
CA ARG A 676 -13.11 23.10 8.44
C ARG A 676 -13.76 24.44 8.10
N THR A 677 -14.87 24.36 7.39
CA THR A 677 -15.62 25.54 6.93
C THR A 677 -16.43 26.20 8.03
N ASP A 678 -16.91 25.45 9.02
CA ASP A 678 -17.62 25.97 10.20
C ASP A 678 -16.70 26.85 11.06
N HIS A 679 -15.47 26.39 11.34
CA HIS A 679 -14.47 27.17 12.06
C HIS A 679 -14.02 28.42 11.29
N LEU A 680 -14.06 28.40 9.95
CA LEU A 680 -13.78 29.59 9.13
C LEU A 680 -14.82 30.70 9.38
N ASP A 681 -16.09 30.33 9.49
CA ASP A 681 -17.19 31.26 9.80
C ASP A 681 -17.03 31.83 11.22
N ALA A 682 -16.68 30.98 12.20
CA ALA A 682 -16.40 31.40 13.57
C ALA A 682 -15.22 32.38 13.68
N ILE A 683 -14.10 32.09 13.00
CA ILE A 683 -12.94 33.00 12.95
C ILE A 683 -13.32 34.33 12.30
N GLN A 684 -14.09 34.30 11.19
CA GLN A 684 -14.53 35.52 10.52
C GLN A 684 -15.39 36.39 11.44
N ALA A 685 -16.32 35.78 12.17
CA ALA A 685 -17.14 36.48 13.16
C ALA A 685 -16.29 37.06 14.30
N ALA A 686 -15.34 36.29 14.83
CA ALA A 686 -14.46 36.73 15.92
C ALA A 686 -13.49 37.86 15.51
N LEU A 687 -13.17 37.97 14.21
CA LEU A 687 -12.35 39.05 13.66
C LEU A 687 -13.15 40.31 13.29
N ASN A 688 -14.49 40.21 13.25
CA ASN A 688 -15.34 41.33 12.88
C ASN A 688 -15.16 42.50 13.86
N GLY A 689 -14.92 43.71 13.33
CA GLY A 689 -14.63 44.88 14.14
C GLY A 689 -13.23 44.93 14.79
N LYS A 690 -12.44 43.84 14.72
CA LYS A 690 -11.06 43.79 15.26
C LYS A 690 -9.99 44.12 14.21
N VAL A 691 -10.24 43.75 12.96
CA VAL A 691 -9.38 44.00 11.79
C VAL A 691 -10.25 44.36 10.59
N PRO A 692 -9.70 44.97 9.52
CA PRO A 692 -10.43 45.14 8.26
C PRO A 692 -10.98 43.79 7.76
N PRO A 693 -12.15 43.78 7.09
CA PRO A 693 -12.80 42.55 6.68
C PRO A 693 -11.85 41.60 5.92
N PRO A 694 -11.62 40.38 6.42
CA PRO A 694 -10.65 39.47 5.82
C PRO A 694 -11.17 38.92 4.48
N PHE A 695 -10.25 38.66 3.55
CA PHE A 695 -10.58 37.95 2.32
C PHE A 695 -10.81 36.46 2.62
N VAL A 696 -12.04 35.99 2.45
CA VAL A 696 -12.41 34.60 2.78
C VAL A 696 -12.44 33.73 1.52
N LEU A 697 -11.65 32.65 1.52
CA LEU A 697 -11.59 31.68 0.44
C LEU A 697 -12.17 30.33 0.89
N ARG A 698 -13.27 29.89 0.27
CA ARG A 698 -13.91 28.58 0.51
C ARG A 698 -13.69 27.61 -0.65
N GLY A 699 -13.67 26.32 -0.34
CA GLY A 699 -13.53 25.25 -1.33
C GLY A 699 -14.67 25.24 -2.37
N ARG A 700 -15.90 25.55 -1.94
CA ARG A 700 -17.13 25.57 -2.77
C ARG A 700 -17.26 26.78 -3.71
N MET A 701 -16.37 27.76 -3.64
CA MET A 701 -16.46 28.96 -4.48
C MET A 701 -16.19 28.65 -5.95
N SER A 702 -16.95 29.28 -6.84
CA SER A 702 -16.70 29.18 -8.27
C SER A 702 -15.35 29.81 -8.63
N ARG A 703 -14.76 29.37 -9.74
CA ARG A 703 -13.47 29.89 -10.23
C ARG A 703 -13.53 31.40 -10.50
N LYS A 704 -14.68 31.92 -10.95
CA LYS A 704 -14.92 33.34 -11.22
C LYS A 704 -14.94 34.16 -9.93
N GLN A 705 -15.65 33.71 -8.90
CA GLN A 705 -15.68 34.37 -7.58
C GLN A 705 -14.30 34.39 -6.92
N ARG A 706 -13.58 33.25 -6.97
CA ARG A 706 -12.22 33.16 -6.41
C ARG A 706 -11.24 34.09 -7.14
N ALA A 707 -11.33 34.17 -8.47
CA ALA A 707 -10.49 35.06 -9.27
C ALA A 707 -10.80 36.54 -9.01
N ALA A 708 -12.08 36.92 -8.85
CA ALA A 708 -12.49 38.28 -8.52
C ALA A 708 -11.94 38.73 -7.14
N LEU A 709 -12.14 37.92 -6.09
CA LEU A 709 -11.58 38.21 -4.75
C LEU A 709 -10.06 38.29 -4.74
N ILE A 710 -9.39 37.41 -5.49
CA ILE A 710 -7.94 37.47 -5.66
C ILE A 710 -7.51 38.73 -6.42
N ALA A 711 -8.25 39.15 -7.44
CA ALA A 711 -7.96 40.38 -8.20
C ALA A 711 -8.18 41.64 -7.35
N ASP A 712 -9.23 41.66 -6.52
CA ASP A 712 -9.47 42.75 -5.56
C ASP A 712 -8.37 42.79 -4.49
N SER A 713 -7.88 41.62 -4.05
CA SER A 713 -6.72 41.53 -3.15
C SER A 713 -5.39 41.96 -3.79
N LYS A 714 -5.30 41.98 -5.14
CA LYS A 714 -4.12 42.42 -5.91
C LYS A 714 -4.02 43.96 -6.05
N HIS A 715 -5.10 44.70 -5.80
CA HIS A 715 -5.07 46.17 -5.70
C HIS A 715 -4.47 46.64 -4.37
N CYS A 716 -4.55 45.83 -3.31
CA CYS A 716 -3.59 45.85 -2.22
C CYS A 716 -2.26 45.26 -2.73
N ARG A 717 -1.10 45.81 -2.35
CA ARG A 717 0.28 45.38 -2.74
C ARG A 717 0.65 43.90 -2.42
N LEU A 718 -0.31 43.02 -2.17
CA LEU A 718 -0.17 41.68 -1.61
C LEU A 718 0.51 40.67 -2.54
N MET A 719 0.41 40.80 -3.87
CA MET A 719 0.79 39.70 -4.78
C MET A 719 1.99 39.94 -5.71
N ARG A 720 2.52 41.16 -5.86
CA ARG A 720 3.64 41.39 -6.79
C ARG A 720 4.95 40.69 -6.38
N HIS A 721 5.14 40.40 -5.09
CA HIS A 721 6.36 39.77 -4.58
C HIS A 721 6.24 38.25 -4.33
N ALA A 722 5.02 37.71 -4.14
CA ALA A 722 4.81 36.26 -4.03
C ALA A 722 4.67 35.57 -5.40
N PHE A 723 4.29 36.33 -6.43
CA PHE A 723 4.30 35.91 -7.84
C PHE A 723 5.06 36.97 -8.64
N CYS A 724 6.33 36.72 -8.92
CA CYS A 724 7.14 37.58 -9.78
C CYS A 724 6.58 37.52 -11.22
N TRP A 725 5.85 38.56 -11.64
CA TRP A 725 5.43 38.87 -13.01
C TRP A 725 6.17 40.16 -13.43
N PRO A 726 6.65 40.28 -14.68
CA PRO A 726 7.37 41.47 -15.14
C PRO A 726 6.42 42.69 -15.29
N PRO A 727 6.95 43.94 -15.27
CA PRO A 727 6.12 45.13 -15.34
C PRO A 727 5.50 45.33 -16.73
N ALA A 728 4.22 45.69 -16.75
CA ALA A 728 3.57 46.26 -17.93
C ALA A 728 4.12 47.68 -18.13
N SER A 729 5.02 47.83 -19.11
CA SER A 729 5.33 49.11 -19.73
C SER A 729 4.54 49.22 -21.04
N SER A 730 4.12 50.45 -21.34
CA SER A 730 3.19 50.90 -22.39
C SER A 730 1.71 50.95 -21.99
N TRP A 731 1.03 51.98 -22.50
CA TRP A 731 -0.30 52.52 -22.14
C TRP A 731 -0.31 53.56 -21.01
N ALA A 732 0.53 54.59 -21.17
CA ALA A 732 0.14 55.94 -20.83
C ALA A 732 -0.44 56.60 -22.09
N LYS A 733 -1.72 57.00 -22.05
CA LYS A 733 -2.24 58.25 -22.65
C LYS A 733 -3.73 58.45 -22.32
N ALA A 734 -3.97 59.60 -21.69
CA ALA A 734 -5.15 60.47 -21.73
C ALA A 734 -6.46 60.04 -21.04
N SER A 735 -6.71 60.77 -19.93
CA SER A 735 -8.00 61.31 -19.47
C SER A 735 -8.88 61.83 -20.63
N THR A 736 -10.21 61.83 -20.58
CA THR A 736 -11.11 62.63 -19.72
C THR A 736 -12.58 62.24 -20.03
N THR A 737 -13.53 62.71 -19.21
CA THR A 737 -15.01 62.80 -19.37
C THR A 737 -15.92 61.56 -19.13
N ARG A 738 -16.59 61.58 -17.96
CA ARG A 738 -18.02 61.22 -17.74
C ARG A 738 -18.89 62.46 -18.08
N PRO A 739 -20.26 62.44 -18.10
CA PRO A 739 -21.22 61.45 -17.58
C PRO A 739 -22.47 61.16 -18.47
N SER A 740 -23.31 60.18 -18.10
CA SER A 740 -24.80 60.27 -17.93
C SER A 740 -25.47 58.88 -17.95
N THR A 741 -26.66 58.82 -17.33
CA THR A 741 -27.34 57.68 -16.66
C THR A 741 -28.43 56.99 -17.54
N PRO A 742 -29.51 56.34 -17.02
CA PRO A 742 -29.61 54.88 -16.77
C PRO A 742 -30.92 54.22 -17.29
N TRP A 743 -30.98 52.97 -17.80
CA TRP A 743 -32.28 52.29 -17.99
C TRP A 743 -32.30 50.79 -17.67
N CYS A 744 -33.47 50.36 -17.22
CA CYS A 744 -33.82 49.21 -16.39
C CYS A 744 -34.50 48.09 -17.21
N TRP A 745 -34.29 46.83 -16.82
CA TRP A 745 -35.18 45.65 -16.86
C TRP A 745 -36.07 45.33 -18.10
N ARG A 746 -35.93 44.10 -18.67
CA ARG A 746 -36.91 43.00 -18.49
C ARG A 746 -36.56 41.70 -19.25
N CYS A 747 -36.72 40.59 -18.53
CA CYS A 747 -36.91 39.23 -19.03
C CYS A 747 -38.22 39.05 -19.82
N ARG A 748 -38.23 38.07 -20.74
CA ARG A 748 -39.46 37.36 -21.14
C ARG A 748 -39.15 35.87 -21.39
N CYS A 749 -39.70 35.01 -20.54
CA CYS A 749 -39.85 33.57 -20.77
C CYS A 749 -41.31 33.28 -21.19
N ARG A 750 -41.52 32.35 -22.13
CA ARG A 750 -42.69 31.47 -22.33
C ARG A 750 -42.19 30.30 -23.19
N GLY A 751 -42.48 29.01 -23.02
CA GLY A 751 -43.37 28.17 -22.19
C GLY A 751 -43.34 26.78 -22.89
N LYS A 752 -43.38 25.61 -22.23
CA LYS A 752 -44.53 24.99 -21.53
C LYS A 752 -44.06 23.75 -20.74
N ALA A 753 -44.74 23.48 -19.62
CA ALA A 753 -44.66 22.31 -18.73
C ALA A 753 -45.76 21.26 -19.11
N PRO A 754 -46.01 20.10 -18.42
CA PRO A 754 -46.02 19.92 -16.96
C PRO A 754 -45.43 18.60 -16.37
N CYS A 755 -45.38 18.61 -15.03
CA CYS A 755 -44.85 17.65 -14.05
C CYS A 755 -45.45 16.22 -14.03
N SER A 756 -44.68 15.27 -13.49
CA SER A 756 -45.07 14.48 -12.30
C SER A 756 -43.86 13.87 -11.56
N ASN A 757 -44.03 13.65 -10.25
CA ASN A 757 -43.06 13.30 -9.22
C ASN A 757 -42.29 11.98 -9.40
N THR A 758 -41.02 11.93 -8.96
CA THR A 758 -40.56 11.04 -7.86
C THR A 758 -39.09 11.29 -7.47
N ARG A 759 -38.82 11.18 -6.17
CA ARG A 759 -37.51 11.28 -5.49
C ARG A 759 -36.60 10.10 -5.86
N ALA A 760 -35.32 10.35 -6.18
CA ALA A 760 -34.21 9.45 -5.82
C ALA A 760 -32.85 10.15 -5.94
N ALA A 761 -32.01 9.90 -4.94
CA ALA A 761 -30.75 10.54 -4.65
C ALA A 761 -29.60 10.10 -5.58
N CYS A 762 -28.83 11.06 -6.10
CA CYS A 762 -27.48 10.83 -6.60
C CYS A 762 -26.48 11.11 -5.48
N THR A 763 -25.93 10.04 -4.90
CA THR A 763 -24.75 10.08 -4.02
C THR A 763 -23.49 10.03 -4.87
N GLY A 764 -22.66 11.07 -4.76
CA GLY A 764 -21.35 11.16 -5.42
C GLY A 764 -20.36 11.85 -4.49
N ASN A 765 -19.66 11.03 -3.71
CA ASN A 765 -18.70 11.43 -2.68
C ASN A 765 -17.30 11.60 -3.30
N MET A 766 -16.68 12.79 -3.17
CA MET A 766 -15.22 12.98 -3.20
C MET A 766 -14.85 14.25 -2.42
N PRO A 767 -14.04 14.20 -1.34
CA PRO A 767 -13.61 15.40 -0.66
C PRO A 767 -12.22 15.86 -1.11
N ALA A 768 -12.09 17.19 -1.25
CA ALA A 768 -10.86 17.91 -1.47
C ALA A 768 -10.04 18.03 -0.16
N ARG A 769 -8.84 17.46 -0.12
CA ARG A 769 -7.83 17.70 0.91
C ARG A 769 -6.43 17.64 0.28
N ALA A 770 -5.84 18.79 -0.07
CA ALA A 770 -4.42 18.84 -0.45
C ALA A 770 -3.75 20.22 -0.37
N LEU A 771 -4.39 21.29 0.11
CA LEU A 771 -3.78 22.63 0.12
C LEU A 771 -3.11 23.03 1.46
N CYS A 772 -3.36 22.35 2.57
CA CYS A 772 -2.71 22.65 3.86
C CYS A 772 -1.40 21.89 4.14
N ALA A 773 -1.05 20.86 3.36
CA ALA A 773 0.00 19.92 3.77
C ALA A 773 1.45 20.44 3.63
N SER A 774 1.70 21.44 2.78
CA SER A 774 3.07 21.88 2.46
C SER A 774 3.70 22.78 3.54
N LEU A 775 2.91 23.65 4.19
CA LEU A 775 3.39 24.50 5.29
C LEU A 775 3.46 23.76 6.64
N ILE A 776 2.56 22.80 6.89
CA ILE A 776 2.50 22.04 8.15
C ILE A 776 3.63 21.00 8.24
N SER A 777 4.14 20.50 7.11
CA SER A 777 5.15 19.44 7.13
C SER A 777 6.52 19.89 7.65
N SER A 778 6.83 21.19 7.64
CA SER A 778 8.07 21.72 8.22
C SER A 778 7.99 21.92 9.75
N MET A 779 6.78 22.01 10.32
CA MET A 779 6.58 22.24 11.77
C MET A 779 6.45 20.95 12.59
N LEU A 780 6.07 19.82 11.98
CA LEU A 780 5.86 18.55 12.70
C LEU A 780 7.12 17.67 12.80
N ALA A 781 8.23 18.03 12.14
CA ALA A 781 9.48 17.27 12.21
C ALA A 781 10.21 17.43 13.56
N THR A 782 9.80 18.38 14.42
CA THR A 782 10.46 18.69 15.70
C THR A 782 9.75 18.11 16.93
N ARG A 783 8.74 17.23 16.77
CA ARG A 783 8.04 16.58 17.89
C ARG A 783 8.22 15.06 17.89
N ARG A 784 9.42 14.60 18.29
CA ARG A 784 9.66 13.25 18.85
C ARG A 784 10.80 13.32 19.86
N CYS A 785 10.44 13.45 21.13
CA CYS A 785 11.10 12.90 22.32
C CYS A 785 10.45 13.55 23.54
N CYS A 786 9.42 12.90 24.09
CA CYS A 786 8.95 13.08 25.47
C CYS A 786 7.77 12.12 25.70
N ALA A 787 8.08 10.87 26.06
CA ALA A 787 7.17 9.94 26.75
C ALA A 787 7.92 8.69 27.24
N CYS A 788 8.84 8.86 28.17
CA CYS A 788 9.29 7.79 29.07
C CYS A 788 9.32 8.40 30.48
N GLY A 789 8.21 8.28 31.21
CA GLY A 789 8.15 8.56 32.63
C GLY A 789 8.03 7.23 33.37
N THR A 790 9.13 6.75 33.94
CA THR A 790 9.13 5.78 35.04
C THR A 790 10.43 5.92 35.83
N SER A 791 10.25 6.07 37.15
CA SER A 791 11.23 6.00 38.25
C SER A 791 12.47 6.89 38.19
N ALA A 792 12.39 7.99 38.96
CA ALA A 792 13.57 8.66 39.50
C ALA A 792 14.22 7.77 40.58
N SER A 793 15.50 7.45 40.42
CA SER A 793 16.41 7.23 41.54
C SER A 793 17.59 8.17 41.40
N ALA A 794 17.98 8.76 42.53
CA ALA A 794 19.00 9.79 42.66
C ALA A 794 20.38 9.38 42.13
N ALA A 795 21.05 10.32 41.46
CA ALA A 795 22.51 10.45 41.50
C ALA A 795 22.92 11.86 41.02
N THR A 796 23.45 12.62 41.97
CA THR A 796 24.18 13.88 41.80
C THR A 796 25.42 13.73 40.89
N GLY A 797 25.66 14.69 40.00
CA GLY A 797 26.92 14.76 39.24
C GLY A 797 27.06 16.03 38.41
N ARG A 798 28.08 16.82 38.73
CA ARG A 798 28.57 18.06 38.10
C ARG A 798 28.93 17.89 36.60
N TRP A 799 29.44 19.00 36.03
CA TRP A 799 30.14 19.20 34.75
C TRP A 799 29.22 19.69 33.63
N GLY A 800 29.50 20.78 32.90
CA GLY A 800 30.70 21.59 32.77
C GLY A 800 30.63 22.26 31.40
N THR A 801 30.91 23.55 31.35
CA THR A 801 30.97 24.44 30.18
C THR A 801 31.89 23.95 29.06
N GLY A 802 31.54 24.19 27.79
CA GLY A 802 32.53 24.26 26.70
C GLY A 802 32.00 24.11 25.27
N TRP A 803 31.85 25.26 24.60
CA TRP A 803 31.91 25.53 23.14
C TRP A 803 30.90 24.93 22.17
#